data_AF-A0A9D2EGC6-F1
#
_entry.id   AF-A0A9D2EGC6-F1
#
_cell.length_a   1.000
_cell.length_b   1.000
_cell.length_c   1.000
_cell.angle_alpha   90.00
_cell.angle_beta   90.00
_cell.angle_gamma   90.00
#
_symmetry.space_group_name_H-M   'P 1'
#
loop_
_entity.id
_entity.type
_entity.pdbx_description
1 polymer ?
#
loop_
_entity_poly.entity_id
_entity_poly.type
_entity_poly.pdbx_seq_one_letter_code
_entity_poly.pdbx_strand_id
1 'polypeptide(L)'
;MNEQRPVPPQYPTTATLMLLADRGDPFLRASARAASARQVIAELLELLPAEQREFGEQFEPAADALQHAAATLGSWQLSPQEATVLRLPIVPSWGEAPMLEDVWVGREPPRATGEAVYGFHGAITPLLGHLLNAIRNLEQGNYAYGAGLRRVMLAAAVAEFAARVEAAVSIYTAAVWDFERPSMPTGASGSARVELRSSPRTHPQARWARSARVLFLPGRVEITTAAGLEVIGDQVPIAGLLHVVPPSPRAVLTAYDPAERWAPVPLYDELGVVHLCDSDGYSQGAIAVADWLTQPELQIAQEVATIAGERPMAARDRLVWGLQVAGIVDGAAVLGVPVRRGVMHPPSRAPIRPATPASSSPPATPGYQPRPLIRLLRPAPHRQPYRGTGAKPQAAHKRRQQRLKTWRKDTGPGSVINHVVRAAAPAAIWIGGLGSAYLFAETIWARISVLWAAVAVLEPWLWWVLEHLRDRHPRRMSAAYRPGRYPGGSRAFAGRAALLFDGSSIGVRGPAGHIAWVAGPSDAHLGVVAVHRLLDGGTPWAIALVDQAGRWRFVLPIAQWVPSGDLTGLAGFAEAAGLTVADMPARQLPVTEDVFDERSAAAQPRPSGPPTRGMVILALWCLMVVPLTLAGSRWATFALLALAALATVPVVARWLWHLLLARTT
;
A
#
# COMPACT_ATOMS: atom_id res chain seq x y z
N MET A 1 -21.79 -9.01 -18.56
CA MET A 1 -20.67 -8.23 -17.98
C MET A 1 -19.38 -8.68 -18.62
N ASN A 2 -18.88 -7.94 -19.62
CA ASN A 2 -17.60 -8.24 -20.25
C ASN A 2 -16.47 -7.82 -19.30
N GLU A 3 -15.78 -8.78 -18.70
CA GLU A 3 -14.50 -8.52 -18.03
C GLU A 3 -13.54 -7.90 -19.05
N GLN A 4 -13.40 -6.58 -19.01
CA GLN A 4 -12.45 -5.86 -19.86
C GLN A 4 -11.05 -6.35 -19.54
N ARG A 5 -10.38 -6.91 -20.55
CA ARG A 5 -9.01 -7.41 -20.44
C ARG A 5 -8.12 -6.29 -19.89
N PRO A 6 -7.28 -6.55 -18.87
CA PRO A 6 -6.52 -5.48 -18.23
C PRO A 6 -5.58 -4.79 -19.24
N VAL A 7 -5.60 -3.46 -19.23
CA VAL A 7 -4.68 -2.61 -19.98
C VAL A 7 -3.24 -3.06 -19.66
N PRO A 8 -2.37 -3.14 -20.66
CA PRO A 8 -1.01 -3.62 -20.49
C PRO A 8 -0.23 -2.73 -19.53
N PRO A 9 0.66 -3.31 -18.70
CA PRO A 9 1.35 -2.56 -17.67
C PRO A 9 2.37 -1.60 -18.30
N GLN A 10 2.00 -0.33 -18.37
CA GLN A 10 2.85 0.78 -18.78
C GLN A 10 3.02 1.76 -17.63
N TYR A 11 4.24 2.25 -17.39
CA TYR A 11 4.41 3.34 -16.42
C TYR A 11 3.56 4.52 -16.91
N PRO A 12 2.59 5.02 -16.13
CA PRO A 12 1.77 6.15 -16.53
C PRO A 12 2.65 7.39 -16.58
N THR A 13 3.22 7.63 -17.76
CA THR A 13 3.96 8.85 -18.09
C THR A 13 3.03 9.96 -18.52
N THR A 14 1.76 9.67 -18.75
CA THR A 14 0.74 10.63 -19.19
C THR A 14 -0.54 10.44 -18.37
N ALA A 15 -1.37 11.48 -18.30
CA ALA A 15 -2.63 11.45 -17.55
C ALA A 15 -3.55 10.33 -18.05
N THR A 16 -3.61 10.08 -19.36
CA THR A 16 -4.40 8.99 -19.95
C THR A 16 -3.98 7.63 -19.43
N LEU A 17 -2.68 7.36 -19.40
CA LEU A 17 -2.17 6.11 -18.87
C LEU A 17 -2.44 5.97 -17.37
N MET A 18 -2.43 7.08 -16.61
CA MET A 18 -2.79 7.07 -15.19
C MET A 18 -4.27 6.70 -15.01
N LEU A 19 -5.17 7.37 -15.73
CA LEU A 19 -6.59 7.07 -15.70
C LEU A 19 -6.86 5.63 -16.13
N LEU A 20 -6.19 5.12 -17.16
CA LEU A 20 -6.44 3.76 -17.68
C LEU A 20 -5.84 2.64 -16.81
N ALA A 21 -5.01 2.97 -15.84
CA ALA A 21 -4.31 1.95 -15.08
C ALA A 21 -5.11 1.42 -13.87
N ASP A 22 -6.13 2.12 -13.37
CA ASP A 22 -7.17 1.48 -12.56
C ASP A 22 -8.28 0.88 -13.43
N ARG A 23 -8.97 -0.11 -12.87
CA ARG A 23 -10.05 -0.82 -13.55
C ARG A 23 -11.35 0.00 -13.50
N GLY A 24 -12.20 -0.19 -14.50
CA GLY A 24 -13.53 0.43 -14.57
C GLY A 24 -13.61 1.53 -15.63
N ASP A 25 -14.80 2.09 -15.79
CA ASP A 25 -15.08 3.12 -16.79
C ASP A 25 -14.21 4.38 -16.52
N PRO A 26 -13.38 4.82 -17.48
CA PRO A 26 -12.55 6.02 -17.32
C PRO A 26 -13.38 7.30 -17.13
N PHE A 27 -14.56 7.42 -17.75
CA PHE A 27 -15.39 8.64 -17.67
C PHE A 27 -16.06 8.79 -16.32
N LEU A 28 -16.63 7.70 -15.78
CA LEU A 28 -17.21 7.70 -14.43
C LEU A 28 -16.15 8.03 -13.37
N ARG A 29 -14.92 7.53 -13.53
CA ARG A 29 -13.82 7.84 -12.60
C ARG A 29 -13.36 9.29 -12.69
N ALA A 30 -13.23 9.81 -13.91
CA ALA A 30 -12.90 11.22 -14.11
C ALA A 30 -14.00 12.14 -13.54
N SER A 31 -15.28 11.80 -13.75
CA SER A 31 -16.43 12.49 -13.17
C SER A 31 -16.40 12.48 -11.64
N ALA A 32 -16.15 11.31 -11.02
CA ALA A 32 -16.02 11.19 -9.56
C ALA A 32 -14.87 12.03 -9.01
N ARG A 33 -13.72 12.10 -9.70
CA ARG A 33 -12.59 12.95 -9.31
C ARG A 33 -12.92 14.44 -9.40
N ALA A 34 -13.60 14.87 -10.47
CA ALA A 34 -14.05 16.26 -10.58
C ALA A 34 -15.05 16.62 -9.47
N ALA A 35 -15.98 15.73 -9.14
CA ALA A 35 -16.93 15.92 -8.06
C ALA A 35 -16.24 16.00 -6.68
N SER A 36 -15.25 15.15 -6.42
CA SER A 36 -14.46 15.17 -5.17
C SER A 36 -13.69 16.48 -5.00
N ALA A 37 -13.01 16.94 -6.06
CA ALA A 37 -12.30 18.21 -6.04
C ALA A 37 -13.24 19.41 -5.78
N ARG A 38 -14.44 19.40 -6.38
CA ARG A 38 -15.46 20.43 -6.13
C ARG A 38 -15.92 20.43 -4.67
N GLN A 39 -16.15 19.25 -4.10
CA GLN A 39 -16.56 19.13 -2.71
C GLN A 39 -15.51 19.72 -1.77
N VAL A 40 -14.23 19.42 -1.98
CA VAL A 40 -13.14 19.95 -1.14
C VAL A 40 -12.99 21.47 -1.28
N ILE A 41 -13.21 22.03 -2.47
CA ILE A 41 -13.24 23.48 -2.66
C ILE A 41 -14.44 24.11 -1.92
N ALA A 42 -15.63 23.50 -2.00
CA ALA A 42 -16.78 23.99 -1.26
C ALA A 42 -16.54 23.95 0.26
N GLU A 43 -15.94 22.87 0.77
CA GLU A 43 -15.52 22.75 2.18
C GLU A 43 -14.53 23.86 2.58
N LEU A 44 -13.57 24.21 1.72
CA LEU A 44 -12.67 25.34 1.97
C LEU A 44 -13.44 26.67 2.03
N LEU A 45 -14.28 26.96 1.03
CA LEU A 45 -15.03 28.22 0.96
C LEU A 45 -15.97 28.41 2.15
N GLU A 46 -16.53 27.32 2.69
CA GLU A 46 -17.35 27.35 3.91
C GLU A 46 -16.54 27.67 5.18
N LEU A 47 -15.26 27.29 5.23
CA LEU A 47 -14.38 27.50 6.38
C LEU A 47 -13.58 28.80 6.34
N LEU A 48 -13.38 29.40 5.17
CA LEU A 48 -12.53 30.58 5.04
C LEU A 48 -13.05 31.75 5.89
N PRO A 49 -12.20 32.37 6.74
CA PRO A 49 -12.56 33.59 7.47
C PRO A 49 -13.03 34.70 6.52
N ALA A 50 -13.92 35.57 7.00
CA ALA A 50 -14.43 36.71 6.22
C ALA A 50 -13.31 37.65 5.72
N GLU A 51 -12.17 37.68 6.41
CA GLU A 51 -10.98 38.46 6.06
C GLU A 51 -10.20 37.86 4.86
N GLN A 52 -10.47 36.62 4.48
CA GLN A 52 -9.81 35.90 3.37
C GLN A 52 -10.72 35.77 2.13
N ARG A 53 -11.76 36.60 2.00
CA ARG A 53 -12.70 36.56 0.86
C ARG A 53 -12.02 36.71 -0.50
N GLU A 54 -11.09 37.64 -0.65
CA GLU A 54 -10.34 37.85 -1.90
C GLU A 54 -9.53 36.60 -2.32
N PHE A 55 -9.09 35.80 -1.35
CA PHE A 55 -8.44 34.52 -1.62
C PHE A 55 -9.47 33.44 -2.02
N GLY A 56 -10.63 33.41 -1.36
CA GLY A 56 -11.74 32.54 -1.72
C GLY A 56 -12.28 32.75 -3.14
N GLU A 57 -12.35 33.99 -3.61
CA GLU A 57 -12.82 34.36 -4.96
C GLU A 57 -12.03 33.66 -6.08
N GLN A 58 -10.77 33.26 -5.83
CA GLN A 58 -9.95 32.54 -6.81
C GLN A 58 -10.44 31.10 -7.07
N PHE A 59 -11.20 30.52 -6.14
CA PHE A 59 -11.68 29.13 -6.22
C PHE A 59 -13.09 29.00 -6.77
N GLU A 60 -13.91 30.06 -6.73
CA GLU A 60 -15.29 30.03 -7.24
C GLU A 60 -15.36 29.61 -8.73
N PRO A 61 -14.53 30.17 -9.64
CA PRO A 61 -14.56 29.76 -11.05
C PRO A 61 -14.19 28.29 -11.24
N ALA A 62 -13.30 27.77 -10.39
CA ALA A 62 -12.90 26.36 -10.43
C ALA A 62 -14.01 25.44 -9.92
N ALA A 63 -14.74 25.82 -8.87
CA ALA A 63 -15.86 25.06 -8.35
C ALA A 63 -16.98 24.91 -9.41
N ASP A 64 -17.34 26.01 -10.07
CA ASP A 64 -18.35 26.03 -11.13
C ASP A 64 -17.91 25.20 -12.35
N ALA A 65 -16.66 25.37 -12.78
CA ALA A 65 -16.10 24.60 -13.89
C ALA A 65 -16.07 23.08 -13.57
N LEU A 66 -15.72 22.70 -12.34
CA LEU A 66 -15.71 21.29 -11.92
C LEU A 66 -17.11 20.69 -11.86
N GLN A 67 -18.12 21.46 -11.45
CA GLN A 67 -19.52 21.03 -11.50
C GLN A 67 -19.93 20.71 -12.94
N HIS A 68 -19.61 21.60 -13.87
CA HIS A 68 -19.89 21.39 -15.29
C HIS A 68 -19.14 20.17 -15.83
N ALA A 69 -17.85 20.04 -15.53
CA ALA A 69 -17.04 18.91 -15.97
C ALA A 69 -17.56 17.56 -15.45
N ALA A 70 -17.96 17.49 -14.17
CA ALA A 70 -18.52 16.28 -13.57
C ALA A 70 -19.81 15.83 -14.27
N ALA A 71 -20.71 16.78 -14.58
CA ALA A 71 -21.94 16.51 -15.32
C ALA A 71 -21.67 16.04 -16.76
N THR A 72 -20.78 16.73 -17.47
CA THR A 72 -20.41 16.38 -18.86
C THR A 72 -19.78 14.99 -18.93
N LEU A 73 -18.78 14.71 -18.07
CA LEU A 73 -18.14 13.39 -18.01
C LEU A 73 -19.09 12.28 -17.57
N GLY A 74 -20.04 12.56 -16.68
CA GLY A 74 -21.06 11.60 -16.26
C GLY A 74 -22.00 11.16 -17.39
N SER A 75 -22.15 11.99 -18.42
CA SER A 75 -22.94 11.67 -19.63
C SER A 75 -22.17 10.84 -20.67
N TRP A 76 -20.85 10.76 -20.56
CA TRP A 76 -20.00 10.13 -21.55
C TRP A 76 -19.87 8.62 -21.34
N GLN A 77 -19.98 7.86 -22.44
CA GLN A 77 -19.71 6.42 -22.47
C GLN A 77 -18.63 6.08 -23.49
N LEU A 78 -17.92 4.96 -23.26
CA LEU A 78 -16.94 4.44 -24.21
C LEU A 78 -17.62 4.01 -25.52
N SER A 79 -17.17 4.61 -26.63
CA SER A 79 -17.58 4.18 -27.96
C SER A 79 -16.98 2.80 -28.31
N PRO A 80 -17.57 2.06 -29.27
CA PRO A 80 -17.02 0.78 -29.73
C PRO A 80 -15.59 0.89 -30.27
N GLN A 81 -15.25 2.02 -30.90
CA GLN A 81 -13.91 2.29 -31.43
C GLN A 81 -12.90 2.49 -30.29
N GLU A 82 -13.21 3.33 -29.30
CA GLU A 82 -12.38 3.53 -28.11
C GLU A 82 -12.16 2.22 -27.36
N ALA A 83 -13.23 1.45 -27.15
CA ALA A 83 -13.15 0.14 -26.51
C ALA A 83 -12.24 -0.84 -27.28
N THR A 84 -12.17 -0.73 -28.60
CA THR A 84 -11.28 -1.55 -29.44
C THR A 84 -9.83 -1.12 -29.31
N VAL A 85 -9.55 0.20 -29.31
CA VAL A 85 -8.20 0.74 -29.14
C VAL A 85 -7.66 0.44 -27.72
N LEU A 86 -8.51 0.54 -26.69
CA LEU A 86 -8.14 0.20 -25.31
C LEU A 86 -7.83 -1.29 -25.11
N ARG A 87 -8.23 -2.18 -26.03
CA ARG A 87 -7.87 -3.60 -26.02
C ARG A 87 -6.49 -3.88 -26.63
N LEU A 88 -5.84 -2.89 -27.25
CA LEU A 88 -4.52 -3.06 -27.85
C LEU A 88 -3.42 -3.28 -26.79
N PRO A 89 -2.35 -4.03 -27.12
CA PRO A 89 -1.25 -4.31 -26.21
C PRO A 89 -0.34 -3.09 -25.94
N ILE A 90 -0.51 -2.00 -26.68
CA ILE A 90 0.10 -0.71 -26.42
C ILE A 90 -0.96 0.34 -26.73
N VAL A 91 -1.35 1.13 -25.72
CA VAL A 91 -2.17 2.31 -25.94
C VAL A 91 -1.26 3.40 -26.52
N PRO A 92 -1.56 3.93 -27.71
CA PRO A 92 -0.71 4.95 -28.31
C PRO A 92 -0.92 6.28 -27.56
N SER A 93 0.16 6.81 -26.96
CA SER A 93 0.19 8.13 -26.31
C SER A 93 0.53 9.20 -27.35
N TRP A 94 -0.47 9.69 -28.09
CA TRP A 94 -0.25 10.66 -29.15
C TRP A 94 -0.02 12.06 -28.56
N GLY A 95 1.24 12.51 -28.51
CA GLY A 95 1.58 13.92 -28.24
C GLY A 95 1.14 14.48 -26.88
N GLU A 96 0.70 13.63 -25.94
CA GLU A 96 0.37 14.05 -24.59
C GLU A 96 1.60 14.61 -23.88
N ALA A 97 1.41 15.72 -23.17
CA ALA A 97 2.42 16.21 -22.26
C ALA A 97 2.74 15.11 -21.22
N PRO A 98 4.02 14.93 -20.87
CA PRO A 98 4.37 14.06 -19.76
C PRO A 98 3.67 14.56 -18.49
N MET A 99 3.28 13.63 -17.62
CA MET A 99 2.78 13.98 -16.29
C MET A 99 3.79 14.87 -15.59
N LEU A 100 3.30 15.90 -14.91
CA LEU A 100 4.10 16.69 -13.99
C LEU A 100 4.67 15.75 -12.90
N GLU A 101 5.87 16.06 -12.38
CA GLU A 101 6.42 15.32 -11.23
C GLU A 101 5.41 15.39 -10.07
N ASP A 102 5.19 14.27 -9.33
CA ASP A 102 4.25 14.27 -8.18
C ASP A 102 4.88 14.80 -6.92
N VAL A 103 6.19 14.64 -6.82
CA VAL A 103 6.93 14.96 -5.61
C VAL A 103 7.55 16.32 -5.86
N TRP A 104 6.80 17.36 -5.49
CA TRP A 104 7.31 18.72 -5.52
C TRP A 104 8.24 18.89 -4.32
N VAL A 105 9.54 18.82 -4.56
CA VAL A 105 10.53 19.17 -3.54
C VAL A 105 10.82 20.66 -3.69
N GLY A 106 10.55 21.43 -2.64
CA GLY A 106 10.84 22.85 -2.67
C GLY A 106 12.34 23.11 -2.74
N ARG A 107 12.74 24.18 -3.43
CA ARG A 107 14.15 24.59 -3.54
C ARG A 107 14.69 25.17 -2.23
N GLU A 108 13.82 25.83 -1.49
CA GLU A 108 14.11 26.44 -0.19
C GLU A 108 13.35 25.72 0.91
N PRO A 109 13.94 25.54 2.11
CA PRO A 109 13.25 24.91 3.22
C PRO A 109 12.10 25.78 3.78
N PRO A 110 11.09 25.17 4.42
CA PRO A 110 10.01 25.88 5.12
C PRO A 110 10.57 26.78 6.22
N ARG A 111 10.44 28.10 6.07
CA ARG A 111 10.83 29.07 7.08
C ARG A 111 9.81 29.12 8.22
N ALA A 112 10.26 29.34 9.46
CA ALA A 112 9.38 29.44 10.63
C ALA A 112 8.31 30.54 10.48
N THR A 113 8.70 31.73 10.00
CA THR A 113 7.83 32.89 9.74
C THR A 113 7.30 32.97 8.29
N GLY A 114 7.37 31.86 7.55
CA GLY A 114 6.92 31.79 6.16
C GLY A 114 5.43 31.55 6.01
N GLU A 115 5.06 31.03 4.84
CA GLU A 115 3.71 30.64 4.47
C GLU A 115 3.06 29.67 5.49
N ALA A 116 1.75 29.83 5.74
CA ALA A 116 0.98 28.96 6.65
C ALA A 116 1.01 27.48 6.20
N VAL A 117 0.94 27.26 4.89
CA VAL A 117 1.11 25.95 4.25
C VAL A 117 2.30 26.01 3.32
N TYR A 118 3.34 25.24 3.60
CA TYR A 118 4.57 25.30 2.83
C TYR A 118 4.36 24.97 1.35
N GLY A 119 4.67 25.94 0.48
CA GLY A 119 4.68 25.79 -0.98
C GLY A 119 3.33 26.02 -1.65
N PHE A 120 2.32 26.49 -0.93
CA PHE A 120 0.94 26.54 -1.40
C PHE A 120 0.71 27.64 -2.45
N HIS A 121 1.23 28.84 -2.26
CA HIS A 121 1.07 29.97 -3.16
C HIS A 121 1.73 29.71 -4.52
N GLY A 122 2.92 29.12 -4.51
CA GLY A 122 3.61 28.69 -5.73
C GLY A 122 2.92 27.52 -6.44
N ALA A 123 2.13 26.73 -5.71
CA ALA A 123 1.42 25.56 -6.21
C ALA A 123 0.05 25.88 -6.82
N ILE A 124 -0.77 26.66 -6.12
CA ILE A 124 -2.21 26.68 -6.36
C ILE A 124 -2.60 27.44 -7.63
N THR A 125 -1.98 28.59 -7.88
CA THR A 125 -2.32 29.43 -9.05
C THR A 125 -2.06 28.70 -10.38
N PRO A 126 -0.89 28.05 -10.59
CA PRO A 126 -0.68 27.22 -11.77
C PRO A 126 -1.66 26.04 -11.85
N LEU A 127 -1.96 25.37 -10.73
CA LEU A 127 -2.86 24.21 -10.71
C LEU A 127 -4.28 24.59 -11.12
N LEU A 128 -4.83 25.67 -10.59
CA LEU A 128 -6.15 26.18 -10.99
C LEU A 128 -6.17 26.58 -12.47
N GLY A 129 -5.12 27.26 -12.94
CA GLY A 129 -4.97 27.61 -14.36
C GLY A 129 -4.95 26.39 -15.29
N HIS A 130 -4.23 25.32 -14.90
CA HIS A 130 -4.21 24.06 -15.65
C HIS A 130 -5.55 23.33 -15.62
N LEU A 131 -6.23 23.30 -14.47
CA LEU A 131 -7.55 22.70 -14.32
C LEU A 131 -8.59 23.38 -15.22
N LEU A 132 -8.67 24.71 -15.16
CA LEU A 132 -9.61 25.48 -15.99
C LEU A 132 -9.32 25.31 -17.49
N ASN A 133 -8.04 25.24 -17.88
CA ASN A 133 -7.66 24.92 -19.26
C ASN A 133 -8.10 23.50 -19.67
N ALA A 134 -7.92 22.51 -18.80
CA ALA A 134 -8.35 21.13 -19.08
C ALA A 134 -9.87 21.02 -19.26
N ILE A 135 -10.64 21.74 -18.44
CA ILE A 135 -12.11 21.77 -18.53
C ILE A 135 -12.57 22.50 -19.81
N ARG A 136 -11.96 23.64 -20.18
CA ARG A 136 -12.25 24.29 -21.47
C ARG A 136 -11.97 23.38 -22.67
N ASN A 137 -10.90 22.59 -22.61
CA ASN A 137 -10.59 21.62 -23.67
C ASN A 137 -11.58 20.45 -23.70
N LEU A 138 -12.15 20.07 -22.55
CA LEU A 138 -13.18 19.03 -22.45
C LEU A 138 -14.43 19.41 -23.25
N GLU A 139 -14.85 20.68 -23.19
CA GLU A 139 -16.01 21.22 -23.92
C GLU A 139 -15.86 21.10 -25.44
N GLN A 140 -14.64 21.32 -25.95
CA GLN A 140 -14.33 21.14 -27.38
C GLN A 140 -14.43 19.66 -27.82
N GLY A 141 -14.37 18.72 -26.88
CA GLY A 141 -14.45 17.28 -27.13
C GLY A 141 -15.84 16.79 -27.55
N ASN A 142 -16.92 17.52 -27.21
CA ASN A 142 -18.29 17.15 -27.56
C ASN A 142 -18.58 17.25 -29.08
N TYR A 143 -17.79 18.01 -29.82
CA TYR A 143 -18.07 18.35 -31.23
C TYR A 143 -17.32 17.48 -32.26
N ALA A 144 -16.40 16.60 -31.82
CA ALA A 144 -15.55 15.81 -32.72
C ALA A 144 -15.93 14.32 -32.71
N TYR A 145 -16.93 13.94 -33.51
CA TYR A 145 -17.19 12.52 -33.81
C TYR A 145 -16.06 11.97 -34.71
N GLY A 146 -15.36 10.93 -34.26
CA GLY A 146 -14.43 10.13 -35.08
C GLY A 146 -12.93 10.17 -34.73
N ALA A 147 -12.50 10.78 -33.62
CA ALA A 147 -11.07 10.98 -33.31
C ALA A 147 -10.51 10.06 -32.20
N GLY A 148 -10.46 8.74 -32.42
CA GLY A 148 -9.62 7.82 -31.62
C GLY A 148 -9.87 7.86 -30.09
N LEU A 149 -8.80 8.04 -29.29
CA LEU A 149 -8.84 8.10 -27.81
C LEU A 149 -9.00 9.52 -27.23
N ARG A 150 -9.26 10.53 -28.06
CA ARG A 150 -9.23 11.94 -27.63
C ARG A 150 -10.13 12.25 -26.43
N ARG A 151 -11.34 11.68 -26.35
CA ARG A 151 -12.25 11.89 -25.21
C ARG A 151 -11.67 11.33 -23.92
N VAL A 152 -11.03 10.16 -23.97
CA VAL A 152 -10.33 9.56 -22.83
C VAL A 152 -9.17 10.46 -22.39
N MET A 153 -8.44 11.05 -23.34
CA MET A 153 -7.35 11.99 -23.05
C MET A 153 -7.82 13.25 -22.34
N LEU A 154 -8.93 13.84 -22.80
CA LEU A 154 -9.55 15.01 -22.17
C LEU A 154 -10.04 14.69 -20.75
N ALA A 155 -10.75 13.57 -20.60
CA ALA A 155 -11.21 13.10 -19.28
C ALA A 155 -10.04 12.85 -18.32
N ALA A 156 -8.93 12.31 -18.83
CA ALA A 156 -7.75 12.05 -18.04
C ALA A 156 -7.04 13.33 -17.59
N ALA A 157 -6.93 14.34 -18.44
CA ALA A 157 -6.39 15.64 -18.06
C ALA A 157 -7.21 16.29 -16.93
N VAL A 158 -8.54 16.27 -17.05
CA VAL A 158 -9.43 16.77 -15.99
C VAL A 158 -9.23 15.98 -14.69
N ALA A 159 -9.22 14.65 -14.75
CA ALA A 159 -9.04 13.80 -13.57
C ALA A 159 -7.71 14.05 -12.86
N GLU A 160 -6.62 14.19 -13.61
CA GLU A 160 -5.29 14.48 -13.07
C GLU A 160 -5.26 15.82 -12.33
N PHE A 161 -5.67 16.92 -12.99
CA PHE A 161 -5.61 18.25 -12.37
C PHE A 161 -6.64 18.40 -11.24
N ALA A 162 -7.82 17.77 -11.34
CA ALA A 162 -8.79 17.73 -10.24
C ALA A 162 -8.19 17.04 -9.01
N ALA A 163 -7.51 15.89 -9.16
CA ALA A 163 -6.86 15.21 -8.04
C ALA A 163 -5.73 16.03 -7.38
N ARG A 164 -4.97 16.80 -8.17
CA ARG A 164 -3.92 17.68 -7.63
C ARG A 164 -4.51 18.87 -6.87
N VAL A 165 -5.57 19.48 -7.40
CA VAL A 165 -6.28 20.58 -6.73
C VAL A 165 -6.94 20.08 -5.45
N GLU A 166 -7.63 18.93 -5.50
CA GLU A 166 -8.21 18.27 -4.33
C GLU A 166 -7.18 18.10 -3.21
N ALA A 167 -5.99 17.56 -3.52
CA ALA A 167 -4.94 17.35 -2.53
C ALA A 167 -4.41 18.68 -1.94
N ALA A 168 -4.09 19.66 -2.80
CA ALA A 168 -3.55 20.94 -2.36
C ALA A 168 -4.57 21.72 -1.49
N VAL A 169 -5.82 21.78 -1.93
CA VAL A 169 -6.92 22.43 -1.20
C VAL A 169 -7.17 21.70 0.11
N SER A 170 -7.20 20.36 0.13
CA SER A 170 -7.43 19.60 1.37
C SER A 170 -6.38 19.91 2.45
N ILE A 171 -5.10 20.04 2.07
CA ILE A 171 -4.04 20.39 3.02
C ILE A 171 -4.25 21.81 3.56
N TYR A 172 -4.68 22.74 2.71
CA TYR A 172 -4.96 24.10 3.12
C TYR A 172 -6.17 24.18 4.04
N THR A 173 -7.26 23.51 3.71
CA THR A 173 -8.44 23.37 4.57
C THR A 173 -8.06 22.80 5.93
N ALA A 174 -7.22 21.76 5.96
CA ALA A 174 -6.71 21.20 7.22
C ALA A 174 -5.83 22.19 8.00
N ALA A 175 -5.04 23.02 7.33
CA ALA A 175 -4.22 24.04 7.97
C ALA A 175 -5.03 25.20 8.54
N VAL A 176 -6.06 25.65 7.82
CA VAL A 176 -7.03 26.66 8.31
C VAL A 176 -7.70 26.13 9.57
N TRP A 177 -8.14 24.87 9.54
CA TRP A 177 -8.71 24.21 10.72
C TRP A 177 -7.75 24.19 11.91
N ASP A 178 -6.50 23.75 11.70
CA ASP A 178 -5.47 23.74 12.74
C ASP A 178 -5.17 25.15 13.28
N PHE A 179 -5.31 26.20 12.46
CA PHE A 179 -5.07 27.59 12.85
C PHE A 179 -6.24 28.20 13.64
N GLU A 180 -7.48 28.02 13.20
CA GLU A 180 -8.66 28.54 13.90
C GLU A 180 -8.91 27.84 15.23
N ARG A 181 -8.50 26.57 15.30
CA ARG A 181 -8.66 25.72 16.47
C ARG A 181 -7.33 25.05 16.74
N PRO A 182 -6.33 25.82 17.23
CA PRO A 182 -5.08 25.21 17.63
C PRO A 182 -5.44 24.19 18.68
N SER A 183 -5.41 22.91 18.30
CA SER A 183 -5.22 21.85 19.26
C SER A 183 -3.84 22.14 19.83
N MET A 184 -3.79 22.96 20.88
CA MET A 184 -2.68 22.97 21.80
C MET A 184 -2.36 21.49 22.00
N PRO A 185 -1.12 21.02 21.75
CA PRO A 185 -0.78 19.64 22.05
C PRO A 185 -1.32 19.40 23.44
N THR A 186 -2.31 18.52 23.57
CA THR A 186 -2.92 18.19 24.85
C THR A 186 -1.75 17.74 25.69
N GLY A 187 -1.29 18.63 26.58
CA GLY A 187 0.03 18.57 27.16
C GLY A 187 0.22 17.16 27.66
N ALA A 188 1.28 16.48 27.20
CA ALA A 188 1.48 15.06 27.44
C ALA A 188 1.17 14.77 28.91
N SER A 189 0.03 14.13 29.17
CA SER A 189 -0.30 13.65 30.49
C SER A 189 0.72 12.56 30.82
N GLY A 190 1.81 12.94 31.46
CA GLY A 190 2.79 12.07 32.11
C GLY A 190 3.64 11.10 31.27
N SER A 191 3.42 10.88 29.97
CA SER A 191 4.20 9.88 29.23
C SER A 191 5.51 10.40 28.64
N ALA A 192 6.57 9.63 28.83
CA ALA A 192 7.88 9.84 28.21
C ALA A 192 7.99 9.30 26.77
N ARG A 193 6.95 8.65 26.20
CA ARG A 193 7.04 8.02 24.87
C ARG A 193 5.70 7.83 24.15
N VAL A 194 5.76 7.79 22.82
CA VAL A 194 4.65 7.34 21.94
C VAL A 194 5.20 6.33 20.93
N GLU A 195 4.57 5.15 20.81
CA GLU A 195 4.98 4.08 19.90
C GLU A 195 3.97 3.83 18.78
N LEU A 196 4.40 3.94 17.52
CA LEU A 196 3.64 3.55 16.34
C LEU A 196 4.09 2.19 15.83
N ARG A 197 3.15 1.38 15.31
CA ARG A 197 3.39 0.00 14.87
C ARG A 197 2.99 -0.20 13.42
N SER A 198 3.74 -1.03 12.71
CA SER A 198 3.51 -1.21 11.28
C SER A 198 2.17 -1.91 10.95
N SER A 199 1.68 -1.64 9.74
CA SER A 199 0.50 -2.28 9.15
C SER A 199 0.60 -3.83 9.04
N PRO A 200 -0.53 -4.56 8.90
CA PRO A 200 -0.55 -6.03 8.99
C PRO A 200 0.30 -6.76 7.93
N ARG A 201 1.02 -7.82 8.33
CA ARG A 201 1.86 -8.66 7.43
C ARG A 201 1.57 -10.16 7.57
N THR A 202 1.71 -10.90 6.47
CA THR A 202 1.66 -12.36 6.43
C THR A 202 3.07 -12.96 6.38
N HIS A 203 3.20 -14.22 6.81
CA HIS A 203 4.42 -15.00 6.59
C HIS A 203 4.79 -15.06 5.09
N PRO A 204 6.09 -14.95 4.72
CA PRO A 204 7.28 -14.88 5.57
C PRO A 204 7.75 -13.45 5.92
N GLN A 205 6.85 -12.46 5.96
CA GLN A 205 7.16 -11.07 6.34
C GLN A 205 6.54 -10.68 7.71
N ALA A 206 6.00 -11.64 8.46
CA ALA A 206 5.27 -11.36 9.70
C ALA A 206 6.19 -10.92 10.86
N ARG A 207 7.47 -11.33 10.87
CA ARG A 207 8.48 -10.91 11.86
C ARG A 207 8.60 -9.40 11.91
N TRP A 208 8.53 -8.76 10.74
CA TRP A 208 8.68 -7.32 10.62
C TRP A 208 7.47 -6.57 11.13
N ALA A 209 6.26 -7.14 11.06
CA ALA A 209 5.06 -6.52 11.64
C ALA A 209 5.21 -6.25 13.14
N ARG A 210 6.04 -7.05 13.81
CA ARG A 210 6.30 -6.93 15.25
C ARG A 210 7.50 -6.05 15.56
N SER A 211 8.60 -6.21 14.82
CA SER A 211 9.85 -5.50 15.10
C SER A 211 9.85 -4.06 14.59
N ALA A 212 9.08 -3.77 13.54
CA ALA A 212 9.02 -2.43 13.00
C ALA A 212 8.19 -1.53 13.90
N ARG A 213 8.79 -0.40 14.30
CA ARG A 213 8.17 0.60 15.17
C ARG A 213 8.76 1.99 14.92
N VAL A 214 7.98 3.01 15.19
CA VAL A 214 8.43 4.40 15.34
C VAL A 214 8.21 4.78 16.79
N LEU A 215 9.28 5.16 17.48
CA LEU A 215 9.22 5.58 18.88
C LEU A 215 9.58 7.06 18.98
N PHE A 216 8.60 7.87 19.38
CA PHE A 216 8.81 9.27 19.73
C PHE A 216 9.29 9.35 21.18
N LEU A 217 10.45 9.97 21.38
CA LEU A 217 11.07 10.23 22.67
C LEU A 217 11.40 11.73 22.76
N PRO A 218 11.61 12.29 23.97
CA PRO A 218 12.05 13.67 24.10
C PRO A 218 13.32 13.94 23.28
N GLY A 219 13.25 14.87 22.33
CA GLY A 219 14.35 15.29 21.46
C GLY A 219 14.75 14.35 20.32
N ARG A 220 14.25 13.11 20.26
CA ARG A 220 14.63 12.15 19.19
C ARG A 220 13.52 11.19 18.80
N VAL A 221 13.62 10.65 17.59
CA VAL A 221 12.73 9.60 17.08
C VAL A 221 13.57 8.40 16.69
N GLU A 222 13.22 7.24 17.23
CA GLU A 222 13.86 5.95 16.95
C GLU A 222 12.96 5.13 16.01
N ILE A 223 13.44 4.87 14.80
CA ILE A 223 12.69 4.20 13.74
C ILE A 223 13.35 2.86 13.44
N THR A 224 12.67 1.77 13.81
CA THR A 224 13.12 0.41 13.51
C THR A 224 12.47 -0.06 12.21
N THR A 225 13.28 -0.30 11.18
CA THR A 225 12.84 -0.83 9.88
C THR A 225 13.51 -2.16 9.56
N ALA A 226 13.14 -2.78 8.45
CA ALA A 226 13.83 -3.96 7.91
C ALA A 226 15.30 -3.70 7.53
N ALA A 227 15.69 -2.44 7.32
CA ALA A 227 17.07 -2.06 7.01
C ALA A 227 17.93 -1.88 8.27
N GLY A 228 17.31 -1.64 9.43
CA GLY A 228 18.00 -1.39 10.70
C GLY A 228 17.26 -0.35 11.56
N LEU A 229 17.90 0.00 12.67
CA LEU A 229 17.49 1.12 13.52
C LEU A 229 18.07 2.41 12.96
N GLU A 230 17.22 3.41 12.77
CA GLU A 230 17.60 4.77 12.44
C GLU A 230 17.14 5.70 13.56
N VAL A 231 18.02 6.61 13.99
CA VAL A 231 17.73 7.59 15.03
C VAL A 231 17.84 8.98 14.41
N ILE A 232 16.76 9.76 14.49
CA ILE A 232 16.70 11.15 14.01
C ILE A 232 16.53 12.06 15.24
N GLY A 233 17.21 13.20 15.27
CA GLY A 233 17.21 14.11 16.43
C GLY A 233 18.47 14.04 17.30
N ASP A 234 19.30 13.00 17.16
CA ASP A 234 20.48 12.78 18.02
C ASP A 234 21.65 13.73 17.69
N GLN A 235 21.96 13.89 16.41
CA GLN A 235 23.03 14.81 15.95
C GLN A 235 22.52 16.20 15.61
N VAL A 236 21.32 16.27 15.04
CA VAL A 236 20.67 17.52 14.63
C VAL A 236 19.26 17.49 15.22
N PRO A 237 18.92 18.46 16.10
CA PRO A 237 17.63 18.45 16.79
C PRO A 237 16.47 18.53 15.80
N ILE A 238 15.40 17.84 16.13
CA ILE A 238 14.13 17.99 15.40
C ILE A 238 13.48 19.29 15.91
N ALA A 239 13.17 20.21 15.00
CA ALA A 239 12.53 21.48 15.34
C ALA A 239 11.06 21.55 14.89
N GLY A 240 10.61 20.62 14.06
CA GLY A 240 9.23 20.59 13.58
C GLY A 240 8.91 19.31 12.81
N LEU A 241 7.62 18.96 12.80
CA LEU A 241 7.08 17.98 11.88
C LEU A 241 6.40 18.70 10.72
N LEU A 242 6.62 18.24 9.48
CA LEU A 242 5.91 18.77 8.30
C LEU A 242 5.12 17.65 7.62
N HIS A 243 3.79 17.74 7.71
CA HIS A 243 2.87 16.84 7.05
C HIS A 243 2.59 17.28 5.61
N VAL A 244 2.89 16.40 4.65
CA VAL A 244 2.74 16.61 3.22
C VAL A 244 1.91 15.49 2.63
N VAL A 245 0.80 15.85 1.98
CA VAL A 245 0.01 14.91 1.17
C VAL A 245 0.42 15.14 -0.27
N PRO A 246 1.16 14.21 -0.90
CA PRO A 246 1.56 14.40 -2.28
C PRO A 246 0.31 14.43 -3.18
N PRO A 247 0.29 15.31 -4.19
CA PRO A 247 -0.83 15.38 -5.13
C PRO A 247 -0.88 14.10 -5.97
N SER A 248 -2.04 13.45 -5.94
CA SER A 248 -2.41 12.21 -6.63
C SER A 248 -1.78 10.91 -6.08
N PRO A 249 -2.60 9.89 -5.77
CA PRO A 249 -2.12 8.55 -5.49
C PRO A 249 -1.57 7.96 -6.78
N ARG A 250 -0.26 8.12 -6.97
CA ARG A 250 0.52 7.23 -7.81
C ARG A 250 0.59 5.81 -7.18
N ALA A 251 -0.33 5.42 -6.29
CA ALA A 251 -0.68 4.04 -5.96
C ALA A 251 -0.71 3.13 -7.21
N VAL A 252 -1.17 3.67 -8.33
CA VAL A 252 -1.11 3.02 -9.66
C VAL A 252 0.34 2.70 -10.08
N LEU A 253 1.31 3.56 -9.76
CA LEU A 253 2.74 3.28 -9.87
C LEU A 253 3.28 2.23 -8.93
N THR A 254 2.58 1.79 -7.88
CA THR A 254 3.04 0.59 -7.16
C THR A 254 2.96 -0.65 -8.06
N ALA A 255 2.03 -0.65 -9.03
CA ALA A 255 2.04 -1.57 -10.15
C ALA A 255 3.18 -1.31 -11.14
N TYR A 256 3.97 -0.25 -10.96
CA TYR A 256 5.09 0.18 -11.80
C TYR A 256 6.48 0.29 -11.08
N ASP A 257 6.55 0.20 -9.75
CA ASP A 257 7.73 0.45 -8.87
C ASP A 257 8.86 -0.62 -8.91
N PRO A 258 10.15 -0.28 -8.69
CA PRO A 258 11.30 -1.17 -8.80
C PRO A 258 11.66 -1.81 -7.45
N ALA A 259 11.19 -2.99 -7.07
CA ALA A 259 10.66 -4.06 -7.89
C ALA A 259 9.69 -4.93 -7.08
N GLU A 260 8.44 -4.45 -6.94
CA GLU A 260 7.29 -5.12 -6.31
C GLU A 260 7.40 -5.34 -4.77
N ARG A 261 8.13 -4.49 -4.04
CA ARG A 261 8.47 -4.70 -2.62
C ARG A 261 7.38 -4.19 -1.66
N TRP A 262 6.83 -3.03 -1.94
CA TRP A 262 5.83 -2.37 -1.10
C TRP A 262 4.48 -2.57 -1.80
N ALA A 263 3.77 -3.65 -1.47
CA ALA A 263 2.39 -3.77 -1.93
C ALA A 263 1.61 -2.56 -1.41
N PRO A 264 0.69 -1.99 -2.20
CA PRO A 264 -0.20 -0.99 -1.65
C PRO A 264 -0.92 -1.63 -0.49
N VAL A 265 -1.05 -0.89 0.59
CA VAL A 265 -2.28 -1.02 1.31
C VAL A 265 -3.18 0.06 0.68
N PRO A 266 -4.40 -0.25 0.17
CA PRO A 266 -5.01 0.55 -0.89
C PRO A 266 -5.60 1.92 -0.44
N LEU A 267 -5.97 2.07 0.83
CA LEU A 267 -6.32 3.32 1.52
C LEU A 267 -5.21 4.35 1.85
N TYR A 268 -3.94 4.10 1.50
CA TYR A 268 -2.79 4.54 2.32
C TYR A 268 -2.02 5.74 1.75
N ASP A 269 -2.34 6.17 0.52
CA ASP A 269 -1.74 7.34 -0.13
C ASP A 269 -2.42 8.66 0.26
N GLU A 270 -3.64 8.62 0.84
CA GLU A 270 -4.42 9.83 1.17
C GLU A 270 -3.94 10.53 2.45
N LEU A 271 -3.34 9.79 3.39
CA LEU A 271 -2.83 10.33 4.66
C LEU A 271 -1.43 10.96 4.54
N GLY A 272 -0.79 10.88 3.38
CA GLY A 272 0.49 11.54 3.13
C GLY A 272 1.68 11.04 3.96
N VAL A 273 2.66 11.92 4.09
CA VAL A 273 3.98 11.69 4.67
C VAL A 273 4.26 12.77 5.71
N VAL A 274 4.91 12.40 6.81
CA VAL A 274 5.39 13.34 7.82
C VAL A 274 6.90 13.40 7.82
N HIS A 275 7.44 14.60 7.58
CA HIS A 275 8.86 14.90 7.61
C HIS A 275 9.29 15.31 9.02
N LEU A 276 10.45 14.82 9.43
CA LEU A 276 11.18 15.25 10.62
C LEU A 276 12.15 16.34 10.17
N CYS A 277 11.86 17.60 10.51
CA CYS A 277 12.61 18.76 10.04
C CYS A 277 13.57 19.29 11.11
N ASP A 278 14.74 19.78 10.69
CA ASP A 278 15.65 20.55 11.54
C ASP A 278 15.18 22.00 11.74
N SER A 279 15.96 22.78 12.51
CA SER A 279 15.69 24.21 12.80
C SER A 279 15.62 25.09 11.55
N ASP A 280 16.32 24.70 10.49
CA ASP A 280 16.38 25.45 9.24
C ASP A 280 15.28 24.99 8.27
N GLY A 281 14.49 23.99 8.65
CA GLY A 281 13.37 23.44 7.88
C GLY A 281 13.74 22.30 6.94
N TYR A 282 14.99 21.83 6.91
CA TYR A 282 15.37 20.73 6.02
C TYR A 282 14.88 19.37 6.55
N SER A 283 14.51 18.49 5.62
CA SER A 283 14.12 17.12 5.93
C SER A 283 15.33 16.31 6.39
N GLN A 284 15.24 15.73 7.59
CA GLN A 284 16.20 14.72 8.08
C GLN A 284 15.77 13.29 7.70
N GLY A 285 14.46 13.08 7.58
CA GLY A 285 13.82 11.83 7.14
C GLY A 285 12.31 11.99 7.17
N ALA A 286 11.58 11.04 6.58
CA ALA A 286 10.13 11.10 6.52
C ALA A 286 9.49 9.73 6.74
N ILE A 287 8.29 9.68 7.32
CA ILE A 287 7.50 8.45 7.50
C ILE A 287 6.17 8.57 6.75
N ALA A 288 5.76 7.52 6.05
CA ALA A 288 4.42 7.45 5.46
C ALA A 288 3.41 7.11 6.57
N VAL A 289 2.45 7.99 6.85
CA VAL A 289 1.55 7.87 8.01
C VAL A 289 0.90 6.49 8.05
N ALA A 290 0.35 6.08 6.91
CA ALA A 290 -0.46 4.89 6.81
C ALA A 290 0.36 3.58 6.90
N ASP A 291 1.66 3.59 6.56
CA ASP A 291 2.53 2.40 6.72
C ASP A 291 2.63 1.95 8.20
N TRP A 292 2.36 2.88 9.11
CA TRP A 292 2.44 2.75 10.56
C TRP A 292 1.06 2.69 11.23
N LEU A 293 0.00 2.41 10.47
CA LEU A 293 -1.37 2.20 10.98
C LEU A 293 -1.90 0.80 10.69
N THR A 294 -2.66 0.25 11.64
CA THR A 294 -3.23 -1.09 11.55
C THR A 294 -4.59 -1.13 10.85
N GLN A 295 -5.46 -0.16 11.14
CA GLN A 295 -6.82 -0.02 10.58
C GLN A 295 -7.19 1.47 10.40
N PRO A 296 -6.57 2.19 9.45
CA PRO A 296 -6.77 3.64 9.32
C PRO A 296 -8.24 4.06 9.09
N GLU A 297 -9.00 3.37 8.24
CA GLU A 297 -10.43 3.70 7.97
C GLU A 297 -11.27 3.73 9.24
N LEU A 298 -11.18 2.65 10.02
CA LEU A 298 -11.97 2.46 11.23
C LEU A 298 -11.65 3.48 12.30
N GLN A 299 -10.35 3.76 12.49
CA GLN A 299 -9.90 4.65 13.53
C GLN A 299 -10.25 6.12 13.20
N ILE A 300 -10.14 6.52 11.92
CA ILE A 300 -10.58 7.86 11.48
C ILE A 300 -12.10 7.98 11.60
N ALA A 301 -12.85 6.99 11.10
CA ALA A 301 -14.31 7.02 11.13
C ALA A 301 -14.87 7.04 12.57
N GLN A 302 -14.16 6.45 13.54
CA GLN A 302 -14.51 6.54 14.95
C GLN A 302 -14.47 7.99 15.43
N GLU A 303 -13.35 8.69 15.25
CA GLU A 303 -13.21 10.09 15.70
C GLU A 303 -14.31 10.97 15.10
N VAL A 304 -14.59 10.78 13.80
CA VAL A 304 -15.67 11.47 13.08
C VAL A 304 -17.02 11.24 13.78
N ALA A 305 -17.32 10.01 14.15
CA ALA A 305 -18.61 9.64 14.74
C ALA A 305 -18.77 10.10 16.20
N THR A 306 -17.67 10.35 16.91
CA THR A 306 -17.69 10.75 18.32
C THR A 306 -17.82 12.26 18.56
N ILE A 307 -17.68 13.08 17.51
CA ILE A 307 -17.72 14.54 17.63
C ILE A 307 -19.15 15.06 17.44
N ALA A 308 -19.68 15.73 18.46
CA ALA A 308 -21.05 16.21 18.48
C ALA A 308 -21.22 17.52 17.68
N GLY A 309 -22.25 17.57 16.82
CA GLY A 309 -22.77 18.82 16.27
C GLY A 309 -22.06 19.39 15.04
N GLU A 310 -20.98 18.76 14.56
CA GLU A 310 -20.26 19.24 13.37
C GLU A 310 -20.60 18.45 12.12
N ARG A 311 -20.68 19.14 10.98
CA ARG A 311 -20.80 18.46 9.68
C ARG A 311 -19.47 17.74 9.38
N PRO A 312 -19.51 16.53 8.81
CA PRO A 312 -18.29 15.84 8.36
C PRO A 312 -17.63 16.64 7.24
N MET A 313 -16.31 16.76 7.28
CA MET A 313 -15.52 17.50 6.29
C MET A 313 -14.39 16.61 5.82
N ALA A 314 -14.37 16.26 4.53
CA ALA A 314 -13.46 15.25 4.00
C ALA A 314 -11.99 15.60 4.27
N ALA A 315 -11.59 16.87 4.11
CA ALA A 315 -10.21 17.30 4.32
C ALA A 315 -9.75 17.22 5.78
N ARG A 316 -10.57 17.73 6.70
CA ARG A 316 -10.30 17.68 8.15
C ARG A 316 -10.29 16.25 8.66
N ASP A 317 -11.33 15.50 8.33
CA ASP A 317 -11.56 14.17 8.86
C ASP A 317 -10.41 13.24 8.47
N ARG A 318 -9.90 13.36 7.23
CA ARG A 318 -8.75 12.59 6.76
C ARG A 318 -7.43 13.09 7.29
N LEU A 319 -7.13 14.39 7.19
CA LEU A 319 -5.77 14.90 7.37
C LEU A 319 -5.48 15.39 8.79
N VAL A 320 -6.47 15.90 9.50
CA VAL A 320 -6.31 16.35 10.90
C VAL A 320 -6.48 15.16 11.82
N TRP A 321 -7.66 14.54 11.81
CA TRP A 321 -7.93 13.40 12.68
C TRP A 321 -7.10 12.18 12.33
N GLY A 322 -6.77 11.97 11.04
CA GLY A 322 -5.83 10.94 10.64
C GLY A 322 -4.47 11.03 11.35
N LEU A 323 -3.91 12.23 11.56
CA LEU A 323 -2.65 12.40 12.31
C LEU A 323 -2.82 12.21 13.81
N GLN A 324 -3.95 12.66 14.36
CA GLN A 324 -4.26 12.54 15.79
C GLN A 324 -4.45 11.07 16.18
N VAL A 325 -5.27 10.35 15.44
CA VAL A 325 -5.51 8.90 15.57
C VAL A 325 -4.23 8.10 15.38
N ALA A 326 -3.40 8.53 14.42
CA ALA A 326 -2.11 7.91 14.19
C ALA A 326 -1.16 8.06 15.37
N GLY A 327 -1.41 8.98 16.31
CA GLY A 327 -0.49 9.31 17.40
C GLY A 327 0.67 10.19 16.97
N ILE A 328 0.62 10.80 15.78
CA ILE A 328 1.67 11.71 15.31
C ILE A 328 1.60 13.04 16.04
N VAL A 329 0.38 13.53 16.32
CA VAL A 329 0.18 14.73 17.15
C VAL A 329 0.72 14.49 18.57
N ASP A 330 0.41 13.34 19.16
CA ASP A 330 0.94 12.92 20.47
C ASP A 330 2.48 12.81 20.44
N GLY A 331 3.04 12.26 19.37
CA GLY A 331 4.48 12.17 19.15
C GLY A 331 5.16 13.53 19.01
N ALA A 332 4.52 14.49 18.33
CA ALA A 332 4.99 15.87 18.22
C ALA A 332 5.00 16.57 19.59
N ALA A 333 3.98 16.32 20.42
CA ALA A 333 3.90 16.81 21.79
C ALA A 333 5.05 16.26 22.66
N VAL A 334 5.38 14.97 22.55
CA VAL A 334 6.54 14.37 23.26
C VAL A 334 7.86 15.00 22.82
N LEU A 335 7.99 15.33 21.54
CA LEU A 335 9.17 16.04 21.02
C LEU A 335 9.21 17.52 21.43
N GLY A 336 8.07 18.11 21.79
CA GLY A 336 7.94 19.55 22.06
C GLY A 336 8.04 20.40 20.79
N VAL A 337 7.60 19.88 19.64
CA VAL A 337 7.74 20.54 18.33
C VAL A 337 6.38 20.73 17.64
N PRO A 338 6.20 21.78 16.82
CA PRO A 338 4.95 21.99 16.09
C PRO A 338 4.77 21.00 14.93
N VAL A 339 3.52 20.69 14.62
CA VAL A 339 3.13 20.03 13.36
C VAL A 339 2.70 21.12 12.37
N ARG A 340 3.36 21.18 11.22
CA ARG A 340 3.04 22.10 10.12
C ARG A 340 2.52 21.32 8.92
N ARG A 341 1.86 22.03 8.01
CA ARG A 341 1.29 21.48 6.77
C ARG A 341 2.07 21.99 5.56
N GLY A 342 2.16 21.18 4.52
CA GLY A 342 2.80 21.57 3.26
C GLY A 342 2.22 20.82 2.07
N VAL A 343 2.20 21.47 0.90
CA VAL A 343 1.87 20.82 -0.38
C VAL A 343 3.13 20.35 -1.13
N MET A 344 4.31 20.76 -0.64
CA MET A 344 5.61 20.38 -1.16
C MET A 344 6.44 19.67 -0.09
N HIS A 345 7.28 18.74 -0.51
CA HIS A 345 8.27 18.14 0.35
C HIS A 345 9.42 19.13 0.63
N PRO A 346 9.91 19.23 1.87
CA PRO A 346 11.06 20.06 2.18
C PRO A 346 12.34 19.43 1.57
N PRO A 347 13.31 20.25 1.14
CA PRO A 347 14.61 19.76 0.68
C PRO A 347 15.38 19.08 1.81
N SER A 348 16.32 18.19 1.48
CA SER A 348 17.27 17.61 2.44
C SER A 348 18.62 18.33 2.37
N ARG A 349 19.30 18.54 3.52
CA ARG A 349 20.62 19.19 3.57
C ARG A 349 21.69 18.45 2.76
N ALA A 350 21.71 17.13 2.90
CA ALA A 350 22.55 16.27 2.08
C ALA A 350 21.75 15.79 0.87
N PRO A 351 22.32 15.79 -0.35
CA PRO A 351 21.70 15.12 -1.47
C PRO A 351 21.53 13.64 -1.10
N ILE A 352 20.30 13.14 -1.22
CA ILE A 352 20.01 11.71 -1.02
C ILE A 352 20.89 10.97 -2.03
N ARG A 353 21.91 10.25 -1.56
CA ARG A 353 22.85 9.53 -2.44
C ARG A 353 22.01 8.66 -3.39
N PRO A 354 21.93 9.01 -4.69
CA PRO A 354 21.19 8.20 -5.61
C PRO A 354 21.98 6.90 -5.82
N ALA A 355 21.29 5.77 -5.90
CA ALA A 355 21.81 4.72 -6.77
C ALA A 355 21.94 5.37 -8.16
N THR A 356 23.12 5.28 -8.77
CA THR A 356 23.59 5.94 -9.99
C THR A 356 22.45 6.46 -10.91
N PRO A 357 22.41 7.76 -11.24
CA PRO A 357 21.32 8.31 -12.04
C PRO A 357 21.32 7.70 -13.45
N ALA A 358 20.15 7.24 -13.91
CA ALA A 358 19.88 7.16 -15.33
C ALA A 358 19.42 8.54 -15.83
N SER A 359 19.88 8.89 -17.03
CA SER A 359 19.65 10.10 -17.84
C SER A 359 18.33 10.88 -17.59
N SER A 360 18.43 12.21 -17.67
CA SER A 360 17.38 13.22 -17.55
C SER A 360 16.43 13.32 -18.76
N SER A 361 15.92 12.21 -19.30
CA SER A 361 15.02 12.25 -20.46
C SER A 361 13.80 11.35 -20.28
N PRO A 362 12.56 11.87 -20.39
CA PRO A 362 11.44 11.09 -20.91
C PRO A 362 11.53 11.15 -22.44
N PRO A 363 11.56 10.02 -23.17
CA PRO A 363 10.28 9.48 -23.63
C PRO A 363 10.24 7.94 -23.84
N ALA A 364 9.05 7.36 -23.74
CA ALA A 364 8.67 6.02 -24.24
C ALA A 364 9.27 4.72 -23.63
N THR A 365 10.00 4.74 -22.51
CA THR A 365 10.98 3.64 -22.25
C THR A 365 10.69 2.65 -21.10
N PRO A 366 10.77 1.32 -21.37
CA PRO A 366 10.90 0.28 -20.35
C PRO A 366 12.12 0.49 -19.43
N GLY A 367 11.92 0.63 -18.12
CA GLY A 367 13.02 0.66 -17.15
C GLY A 367 13.26 1.96 -16.39
N TYR A 368 12.30 2.89 -16.41
CA TYR A 368 12.32 4.11 -15.59
C TYR A 368 12.71 3.82 -14.12
N GLN A 369 13.66 4.58 -13.61
CA GLN A 369 14.09 4.59 -12.21
C GLN A 369 13.64 5.92 -11.61
N PRO A 370 12.59 5.94 -10.76
CA PRO A 370 12.26 7.17 -10.05
C PRO A 370 13.46 7.59 -9.22
N ARG A 371 13.83 8.86 -9.32
CA ARG A 371 14.88 9.42 -8.44
C ARG A 371 14.32 9.40 -7.01
N PRO A 372 15.07 8.92 -6.01
CA PRO A 372 14.64 9.04 -4.62
C PRO A 372 14.71 10.53 -4.23
N LEU A 373 13.56 11.20 -4.29
CA LEU A 373 13.42 12.64 -4.03
C LEU A 373 13.29 12.95 -2.52
N ILE A 374 12.83 11.97 -1.73
CA ILE A 374 12.72 12.07 -0.27
C ILE A 374 13.28 10.82 0.40
N ARG A 375 13.85 10.98 1.61
CA ARG A 375 14.31 9.87 2.43
C ARG A 375 13.14 9.29 3.22
N LEU A 376 12.37 8.40 2.59
CA LEU A 376 11.19 7.77 3.18
C LEU A 376 11.55 6.48 3.97
N LEU A 377 11.23 6.47 5.25
CA LEU A 377 11.47 5.39 6.19
C LEU A 377 10.21 4.54 6.34
N ARG A 378 10.25 3.34 5.74
CA ARG A 378 9.15 2.38 5.73
C ARG A 378 9.49 1.15 6.59
N PRO A 379 8.49 0.54 7.26
CA PRO A 379 8.71 -0.56 8.20
C PRO A 379 9.38 -1.77 7.53
N ALA A 380 8.71 -2.39 6.56
CA ALA A 380 9.25 -3.51 5.78
C ALA A 380 8.37 -3.81 4.53
N PRO A 381 8.95 -4.43 3.48
CA PRO A 381 8.21 -4.88 2.32
C PRO A 381 6.97 -5.73 2.69
N HIS A 382 5.80 -5.42 2.12
CA HIS A 382 4.59 -6.22 2.32
C HIS A 382 4.64 -7.60 1.63
N ARG A 383 5.52 -7.72 0.63
CA ARG A 383 5.77 -8.94 -0.13
C ARG A 383 7.26 -9.19 -0.17
N GLN A 384 7.60 -10.45 -0.40
CA GLN A 384 8.99 -10.84 -0.54
C GLN A 384 9.62 -10.11 -1.75
N PRO A 385 10.70 -9.34 -1.53
CA PRO A 385 11.29 -8.52 -2.58
C PRO A 385 12.08 -9.37 -3.59
N TYR A 386 12.03 -9.02 -4.88
CA TYR A 386 13.02 -9.51 -5.84
C TYR A 386 14.41 -8.92 -5.54
N ARG A 387 15.46 -9.71 -5.81
CA ARG A 387 16.87 -9.36 -5.53
C ARG A 387 17.75 -9.47 -6.79
N GLY A 388 18.98 -8.97 -6.69
CA GLY A 388 19.93 -8.95 -7.80
C GLY A 388 19.40 -8.16 -9.00
N THR A 389 19.65 -8.65 -10.21
CA THR A 389 19.09 -8.00 -11.42
C THR A 389 17.57 -8.16 -11.51
N GLY A 390 16.98 -9.14 -10.79
CA GLY A 390 15.54 -9.30 -10.67
C GLY A 390 14.88 -8.10 -9.98
N ALA A 391 15.65 -7.34 -9.19
CA ALA A 391 15.24 -6.09 -8.58
C ALA A 391 15.29 -4.88 -9.53
N LYS A 392 15.86 -5.02 -10.74
CA LYS A 392 15.95 -3.91 -11.69
C LYS A 392 14.55 -3.58 -12.26
N PRO A 393 14.22 -2.30 -12.48
CA PRO A 393 12.92 -1.89 -13.03
C PRO A 393 12.60 -2.55 -14.38
N GLN A 394 13.60 -2.72 -15.25
CA GLN A 394 13.44 -3.42 -16.53
C GLN A 394 12.95 -4.86 -16.36
N ALA A 395 13.47 -5.58 -15.35
CA ALA A 395 13.05 -6.95 -15.06
C ALA A 395 11.62 -7.00 -14.50
N ALA A 396 11.24 -6.01 -13.68
CA ALA A 396 9.87 -5.86 -13.20
C ALA A 396 8.89 -5.60 -14.36
N HIS A 397 9.22 -4.70 -15.27
CA HIS A 397 8.41 -4.44 -16.47
C HIS A 397 8.22 -5.72 -17.32
N LYS A 398 9.31 -6.46 -17.59
CA LYS A 398 9.24 -7.75 -18.30
C LYS A 398 8.35 -8.77 -17.58
N ARG A 399 8.45 -8.90 -16.25
CA ARG A 399 7.58 -9.79 -15.46
C ARG A 399 6.11 -9.41 -15.57
N ARG A 400 5.80 -8.11 -15.55
CA ARG A 400 4.43 -7.61 -15.66
C ARG A 400 3.84 -7.86 -17.04
N GLN A 401 4.59 -7.60 -18.11
CA GLN A 401 4.19 -8.00 -19.47
C GLN A 401 3.95 -9.51 -19.56
N GLN A 402 4.79 -10.33 -18.93
CA GLN A 402 4.61 -11.78 -18.88
C GLN A 402 3.34 -12.21 -18.13
N ARG A 403 2.75 -11.39 -17.24
CA ARG A 403 1.48 -11.72 -16.55
C ARG A 403 0.29 -11.78 -17.52
N LEU A 404 0.36 -11.05 -18.62
CA LEU A 404 -0.66 -11.04 -19.67
C LEU A 404 -0.52 -12.24 -20.63
N LYS A 405 0.67 -12.84 -20.68
CA LYS A 405 0.94 -13.99 -21.54
C LYS A 405 0.40 -15.25 -20.87
N THR A 406 -0.15 -16.15 -21.69
CA THR A 406 -0.55 -17.50 -21.25
C THR A 406 0.65 -18.26 -20.68
N TRP A 407 1.83 -18.12 -21.31
CA TRP A 407 3.08 -18.73 -20.87
C TRP A 407 3.91 -17.84 -19.95
N ARG A 408 3.41 -17.58 -18.73
CA ARG A 408 4.12 -16.78 -17.70
C ARG A 408 5.23 -17.61 -17.07
N LYS A 409 6.47 -17.43 -17.55
CA LYS A 409 7.62 -18.17 -16.99
C LYS A 409 7.77 -17.90 -15.49
N ASP A 410 7.45 -16.69 -15.01
CA ASP A 410 7.76 -16.16 -13.67
C ASP A 410 7.68 -17.15 -12.47
N THR A 411 8.79 -17.40 -11.76
CA THR A 411 8.95 -18.34 -10.63
C THR A 411 9.07 -17.64 -9.28
N GLY A 412 8.81 -16.32 -9.23
CA GLY A 412 8.71 -15.55 -7.99
C GLY A 412 10.04 -15.00 -7.47
N PRO A 413 10.00 -14.30 -6.33
CA PRO A 413 11.19 -13.77 -5.68
C PRO A 413 12.05 -14.90 -5.09
N GLY A 414 13.36 -14.82 -5.31
CA GLY A 414 14.35 -15.75 -4.78
C GLY A 414 15.65 -15.05 -4.38
N SER A 415 16.73 -15.79 -4.34
CA SER A 415 18.10 -15.30 -4.19
C SER A 415 18.51 -14.35 -5.32
N VAL A 416 19.68 -13.74 -5.16
CA VAL A 416 20.27 -12.79 -6.13
C VAL A 416 20.48 -13.44 -7.51
N ILE A 417 20.75 -14.74 -7.56
CA ILE A 417 21.05 -15.50 -8.79
C ILE A 417 19.81 -16.07 -9.47
N ASN A 418 18.64 -16.08 -8.81
CA ASN A 418 17.40 -16.68 -9.31
C ASN A 418 17.11 -16.29 -10.77
N HIS A 419 17.28 -15.01 -11.11
CA HIS A 419 17.00 -14.53 -12.46
C HIS A 419 17.91 -15.17 -13.53
N VAL A 420 19.20 -15.39 -13.23
CA VAL A 420 20.18 -15.97 -14.16
C VAL A 420 19.82 -17.42 -14.37
N VAL A 421 19.63 -18.11 -13.24
CA VAL A 421 19.37 -19.55 -13.22
C VAL A 421 18.15 -19.87 -14.07
N ARG A 422 17.08 -19.10 -13.88
CA ARG A 422 15.79 -19.33 -14.52
C ARG A 422 15.71 -18.81 -15.96
N ALA A 423 16.53 -17.84 -16.37
CA ALA A 423 16.59 -17.43 -17.78
C ALA A 423 17.10 -18.56 -18.68
N ALA A 424 18.12 -19.29 -18.22
CA ALA A 424 18.72 -20.41 -18.93
C ALA A 424 18.03 -21.76 -18.67
N ALA A 425 17.08 -21.84 -17.73
CA ALA A 425 16.48 -23.11 -17.30
C ALA A 425 15.89 -23.97 -18.45
N PRO A 426 15.15 -23.43 -19.44
CA PRO A 426 14.67 -24.24 -20.55
C PRO A 426 15.83 -24.85 -21.36
N ALA A 427 16.85 -24.06 -21.69
CA ALA A 427 18.02 -24.56 -22.42
C ALA A 427 18.79 -25.61 -21.61
N ALA A 428 18.96 -25.37 -20.30
CA ALA A 428 19.61 -26.31 -19.39
C ALA A 428 18.86 -27.65 -19.30
N ILE A 429 17.52 -27.64 -19.32
CA ILE A 429 16.70 -28.86 -19.33
C ILE A 429 16.89 -29.64 -20.64
N TRP A 430 16.88 -28.96 -21.79
CA TRP A 430 17.09 -29.60 -23.09
C TRP A 430 18.51 -30.14 -23.26
N ILE A 431 19.52 -29.32 -23.01
CA ILE A 431 20.94 -29.68 -23.16
C ILE A 431 21.32 -30.73 -22.12
N GLY A 432 20.88 -30.56 -20.87
CA GLY A 432 21.13 -31.53 -19.80
C GLY A 432 20.42 -32.86 -20.06
N GLY A 433 19.16 -32.82 -20.48
CA GLY A 433 18.37 -34.03 -20.78
C GLY A 433 18.90 -34.81 -21.98
N LEU A 434 19.04 -34.17 -23.14
CA LEU A 434 19.53 -34.83 -24.36
C LEU A 434 21.03 -35.14 -24.30
N GLY A 435 21.82 -34.26 -23.68
CA GLY A 435 23.25 -34.47 -23.44
C GLY A 435 23.52 -35.70 -22.58
N SER A 436 22.83 -35.81 -21.44
CA SER A 436 22.98 -36.98 -20.57
C SER A 436 22.40 -38.28 -21.16
N ALA A 437 21.50 -38.18 -22.16
CA ALA A 437 20.89 -39.34 -22.81
C ALA A 437 21.63 -39.83 -24.06
N TYR A 438 22.25 -38.94 -24.85
CA TYR A 438 22.82 -39.29 -26.16
C TYR A 438 24.15 -38.56 -26.47
N LEU A 439 24.24 -37.26 -26.19
CA LEU A 439 25.39 -36.42 -26.58
C LEU A 439 26.42 -36.35 -25.45
N PHE A 440 27.44 -37.22 -25.52
CA PHE A 440 28.57 -37.31 -24.59
C PHE A 440 28.18 -37.12 -23.12
N ALA A 441 27.57 -38.15 -22.52
CA ALA A 441 27.18 -38.16 -21.10
C ALA A 441 28.33 -37.83 -20.12
N GLU A 442 29.59 -37.96 -20.56
CA GLU A 442 30.80 -37.61 -19.80
C GLU A 442 31.24 -36.15 -19.93
N THR A 443 30.63 -35.36 -20.82
CA THR A 443 31.01 -33.96 -20.97
C THR A 443 30.61 -33.14 -19.75
N ILE A 444 31.54 -32.28 -19.33
CA ILE A 444 31.31 -31.36 -18.23
C ILE A 444 30.09 -30.45 -18.47
N TRP A 445 29.80 -30.11 -19.73
CA TRP A 445 28.67 -29.27 -20.12
C TRP A 445 27.30 -29.90 -19.88
N ALA A 446 27.12 -31.20 -20.15
CA ALA A 446 25.90 -31.92 -19.83
C ALA A 446 25.68 -31.96 -18.31
N ARG A 447 26.73 -32.23 -17.53
CA ARG A 447 26.69 -32.26 -16.05
C ARG A 447 26.35 -30.89 -15.47
N ILE A 448 26.98 -29.81 -15.98
CA ILE A 448 26.68 -28.43 -15.57
C ILE A 448 25.22 -28.08 -15.88
N SER A 449 24.70 -28.49 -17.05
CA SER A 449 23.32 -28.18 -17.47
C SER A 449 22.29 -28.89 -16.59
N VAL A 450 22.53 -30.15 -16.21
CA VAL A 450 21.67 -30.88 -15.26
C VAL A 450 21.68 -30.22 -13.88
N LEU A 451 22.86 -29.85 -13.37
CA LEU A 451 22.99 -29.12 -12.11
C LEU A 451 22.24 -27.78 -12.18
N TRP A 452 22.36 -27.05 -13.29
CA TRP A 452 21.69 -25.77 -13.50
C TRP A 452 20.16 -25.92 -13.53
N ALA A 453 19.64 -26.95 -14.20
CA ALA A 453 18.22 -27.28 -14.19
C ALA A 453 17.70 -27.62 -12.79
N ALA A 454 18.49 -28.36 -11.99
CA ALA A 454 18.16 -28.67 -10.61
C ALA A 454 18.11 -27.41 -9.74
N VAL A 455 19.10 -26.52 -9.85
CA VAL A 455 19.13 -25.24 -9.13
C VAL A 455 17.92 -24.39 -9.52
N ALA A 456 17.52 -24.36 -10.80
CA ALA A 456 16.37 -23.57 -11.27
C ALA A 456 15.03 -23.97 -10.62
N VAL A 457 14.85 -25.26 -10.34
CA VAL A 457 13.63 -25.80 -9.73
C VAL A 457 13.68 -25.66 -8.20
N LEU A 458 14.81 -25.99 -7.58
CA LEU A 458 14.93 -26.04 -6.12
C LEU A 458 15.08 -24.67 -5.47
N GLU A 459 15.82 -23.76 -6.10
CA GLU A 459 16.21 -22.49 -5.49
C GLU A 459 15.02 -21.65 -4.99
N PRO A 460 13.90 -21.47 -5.72
CA PRO A 460 12.78 -20.67 -5.23
C PRO A 460 12.11 -21.28 -4.00
N TRP A 461 12.05 -22.62 -3.93
CA TRP A 461 11.47 -23.34 -2.80
C TRP A 461 12.36 -23.29 -1.57
N LEU A 462 13.66 -23.57 -1.75
CA LEU A 462 14.65 -23.48 -0.67
C LEU A 462 14.69 -22.07 -0.10
N TRP A 463 14.65 -21.06 -0.96
CA TRP A 463 14.66 -19.67 -0.53
C TRP A 463 13.39 -19.28 0.24
N TRP A 464 12.22 -19.72 -0.24
CA TRP A 464 10.96 -19.51 0.48
C TRP A 464 10.96 -20.21 1.85
N VAL A 465 11.41 -21.46 1.93
CA VAL A 465 11.53 -22.20 3.19
C VAL A 465 12.49 -21.48 4.15
N LEU A 466 13.64 -21.00 3.66
CA LEU A 466 14.59 -20.25 4.47
C LEU A 466 13.96 -18.98 5.08
N GLU A 467 13.27 -18.17 4.28
CA GLU A 467 12.60 -16.97 4.79
C GLU A 467 11.46 -17.33 5.75
N HIS A 468 10.70 -18.39 5.46
CA HIS A 468 9.63 -18.87 6.35
C HIS A 468 10.15 -19.34 7.70
N LEU A 469 11.28 -20.06 7.72
CA LEU A 469 11.94 -20.49 8.96
C LEU A 469 12.51 -19.30 9.74
N ARG A 470 13.10 -18.31 9.06
CA ARG A 470 13.54 -17.05 9.69
C ARG A 470 12.38 -16.24 10.28
N ASP A 471 11.18 -16.37 9.72
CA ASP A 471 10.00 -15.66 10.17
C ASP A 471 9.33 -16.31 11.40
N ARG A 472 9.58 -17.61 11.61
CA ARG A 472 9.15 -18.34 12.81
C ARG A 472 10.07 -18.00 13.98
N HIS A 473 9.96 -16.80 14.53
CA HIS A 473 10.47 -16.53 15.87
C HIS A 473 9.42 -16.99 16.90
N PRO A 474 9.62 -18.10 17.65
CA PRO A 474 8.66 -18.53 18.65
C PRO A 474 8.88 -17.73 19.93
N ARG A 475 8.17 -16.62 20.11
CA ARG A 475 7.92 -16.12 21.46
C ARG A 475 6.72 -16.87 22.02
N ARG A 476 6.83 -17.34 23.26
CA ARG A 476 5.71 -17.97 23.96
C ARG A 476 4.63 -16.91 24.17
N MET A 477 3.41 -17.23 23.76
CA MET A 477 2.27 -16.37 24.04
C MET A 477 1.79 -16.69 25.44
N SER A 478 1.59 -15.68 26.27
CA SER A 478 1.03 -15.83 27.61
C SER A 478 -0.48 -16.12 27.53
N ALA A 479 -1.17 -15.50 26.57
CA ALA A 479 -2.57 -15.76 26.31
C ALA A 479 -2.87 -15.81 24.80
N ALA A 480 -3.86 -16.59 24.41
CA ALA A 480 -4.35 -16.60 23.03
C ALA A 480 -5.85 -16.88 23.01
N TYR A 481 -6.60 -16.10 22.23
CA TYR A 481 -8.02 -16.32 21.96
C TYR A 481 -8.21 -16.73 20.49
N ARG A 482 -9.14 -17.65 20.24
CA ARG A 482 -9.50 -18.09 18.88
C ARG A 482 -11.02 -18.05 18.71
N PRO A 483 -11.55 -17.32 17.71
CA PRO A 483 -12.97 -17.00 17.60
C PRO A 483 -13.87 -18.17 17.15
N GLY A 484 -13.35 -19.37 16.88
CA GLY A 484 -14.16 -20.50 16.44
C GLY A 484 -14.73 -20.33 15.02
N ARG A 485 -15.75 -21.13 14.67
CA ARG A 485 -16.41 -21.13 13.36
C ARG A 485 -17.71 -20.34 13.44
N TYR A 486 -17.99 -19.52 12.42
CA TYR A 486 -19.20 -18.69 12.36
C TYR A 486 -20.08 -18.99 11.14
N PRO A 487 -21.38 -18.67 11.18
CA PRO A 487 -22.29 -18.86 10.05
C PRO A 487 -21.83 -18.07 8.81
N GLY A 488 -21.52 -18.78 7.72
CA GLY A 488 -21.04 -18.17 6.47
C GLY A 488 -19.55 -17.82 6.44
N GLY A 489 -18.77 -18.15 7.48
CA GLY A 489 -17.31 -17.95 7.50
C GLY A 489 -16.52 -19.09 6.87
N SER A 490 -15.33 -18.78 6.33
CA SER A 490 -14.43 -19.84 5.86
C SER A 490 -13.73 -20.52 7.02
N ARG A 491 -13.31 -21.76 6.80
CA ARG A 491 -12.45 -22.47 7.74
C ARG A 491 -11.05 -21.87 7.86
N ALA A 492 -10.62 -21.10 6.85
CA ALA A 492 -9.36 -20.40 6.93
C ALA A 492 -9.39 -19.38 8.08
N PHE A 493 -10.51 -18.70 8.28
CA PHE A 493 -10.73 -17.85 9.44
C PHE A 493 -10.70 -18.66 10.74
N ALA A 494 -11.56 -19.67 10.89
CA ALA A 494 -11.65 -20.46 12.12
C ALA A 494 -10.31 -21.12 12.54
N GLY A 495 -9.51 -21.57 11.57
CA GLY A 495 -8.22 -22.22 11.83
C GLY A 495 -7.05 -21.27 12.09
N ARG A 496 -7.16 -19.99 11.71
CA ARG A 496 -6.03 -19.04 11.74
C ARG A 496 -6.29 -17.78 12.53
N ALA A 497 -7.51 -17.25 12.53
CA ALA A 497 -7.83 -16.06 13.28
C ALA A 497 -7.51 -16.25 14.77
N ALA A 498 -6.84 -15.26 15.36
CA ALA A 498 -6.45 -15.33 16.77
C ALA A 498 -6.12 -13.94 17.32
N LEU A 499 -6.44 -13.73 18.60
CA LEU A 499 -5.77 -12.72 19.42
C LEU A 499 -4.61 -13.39 20.14
N LEU A 500 -3.48 -12.70 20.20
CA LEU A 500 -2.24 -13.19 20.77
C LEU A 500 -1.74 -12.16 21.78
N PHE A 501 -1.36 -12.60 22.96
CA PHE A 501 -0.69 -11.75 23.95
C PHE A 501 0.63 -12.39 24.34
N ASP A 502 1.69 -11.59 24.35
CA ASP A 502 3.06 -12.07 24.59
C ASP A 502 3.63 -11.62 25.95
N GLY A 503 2.80 -11.02 26.81
CA GLY A 503 3.21 -10.39 28.07
C GLY A 503 3.45 -8.88 27.97
N SER A 504 3.56 -8.32 26.76
CA SER A 504 3.87 -6.89 26.52
C SER A 504 3.05 -6.24 25.41
N SER A 505 2.68 -6.99 24.38
CA SER A 505 2.02 -6.50 23.17
C SER A 505 0.91 -7.45 22.77
N ILE A 506 -0.12 -6.89 22.14
CA ILE A 506 -1.28 -7.64 21.65
C ILE A 506 -1.19 -7.73 20.13
N GLY A 507 -1.34 -8.94 19.61
CA GLY A 507 -1.32 -9.26 18.19
C GLY A 507 -2.69 -9.71 17.72
N VAL A 508 -3.20 -9.09 16.65
CA VAL A 508 -4.42 -9.53 15.96
C VAL A 508 -4.01 -10.27 14.70
N ARG A 509 -4.47 -11.51 14.55
CA ARG A 509 -4.25 -12.34 13.37
C ARG A 509 -5.56 -12.59 12.62
N GLY A 510 -5.59 -12.24 11.33
CA GLY A 510 -6.73 -12.44 10.44
C GLY A 510 -6.75 -13.78 9.71
N PRO A 511 -7.76 -14.01 8.83
CA PRO A 511 -8.00 -15.29 8.13
C PRO A 511 -6.87 -15.71 7.19
N ALA A 512 -6.28 -14.75 6.46
CA ALA A 512 -5.14 -15.02 5.60
C ALA A 512 -3.81 -15.14 6.36
N GLY A 513 -3.81 -15.00 7.68
CA GLY A 513 -2.61 -15.02 8.52
C GLY A 513 -1.87 -13.68 8.56
N HIS A 514 -2.53 -12.58 8.19
CA HIS A 514 -2.03 -11.24 8.43
C HIS A 514 -2.00 -10.99 9.94
N ILE A 515 -0.87 -10.54 10.45
CA ILE A 515 -0.68 -10.22 11.86
C ILE A 515 -0.31 -8.74 11.94
N ALA A 516 -1.00 -8.01 12.81
CA ALA A 516 -0.60 -6.70 13.28
C ALA A 516 -0.40 -6.74 14.80
N TRP A 517 0.46 -5.86 15.30
CA TRP A 517 0.78 -5.76 16.71
C TRP A 517 0.52 -4.34 17.20
N VAL A 518 0.00 -4.23 18.41
CA VAL A 518 -0.14 -2.98 19.16
C VAL A 518 0.50 -3.15 20.53
N ALA A 519 0.91 -2.03 21.13
CA ALA A 519 1.39 -2.04 22.50
C ALA A 519 0.28 -2.51 23.45
N GLY A 520 0.65 -3.31 24.45
CA GLY A 520 -0.25 -3.73 25.51
C GLY A 520 -0.36 -2.67 26.61
N PRO A 521 -0.90 -3.02 27.78
CA PRO A 521 -1.23 -2.06 28.84
C PRO A 521 -0.05 -1.27 29.40
N SER A 522 1.18 -1.75 29.20
CA SER A 522 2.42 -1.10 29.67
C SER A 522 2.79 0.18 28.91
N ASP A 523 2.11 0.47 27.80
CA ASP A 523 2.23 1.76 27.11
C ASP A 523 1.11 2.68 27.59
N ALA A 524 1.47 3.79 28.23
CA ALA A 524 0.53 4.70 28.88
C ALA A 524 -0.34 5.49 27.89
N HIS A 525 0.05 5.58 26.61
CA HIS A 525 -0.68 6.41 25.65
C HIS A 525 -1.47 5.60 24.64
N LEU A 526 -0.77 4.84 23.79
CA LEU A 526 -1.40 4.06 22.71
C LEU A 526 -1.55 2.58 23.05
N GLY A 527 -1.20 2.21 24.28
CA GLY A 527 -1.34 0.85 24.79
C GLY A 527 -2.79 0.46 24.96
N VAL A 528 -3.13 -0.74 24.51
CA VAL A 528 -4.46 -1.30 24.73
C VAL A 528 -4.61 -1.66 26.20
N VAL A 529 -5.63 -1.12 26.86
CA VAL A 529 -5.96 -1.37 28.27
C VAL A 529 -7.32 -2.00 28.48
N ALA A 530 -8.19 -1.99 27.46
CA ALA A 530 -9.54 -2.50 27.58
C ALA A 530 -9.99 -3.25 26.32
N VAL A 531 -10.96 -4.14 26.51
CA VAL A 531 -11.74 -4.81 25.47
C VAL A 531 -13.19 -4.37 25.63
N HIS A 532 -13.68 -3.55 24.71
CA HIS A 532 -15.05 -3.06 24.73
C HIS A 532 -15.93 -3.83 23.74
N ARG A 533 -17.11 -4.26 24.18
CA ARG A 533 -18.16 -4.72 23.27
C ARG A 533 -18.93 -3.50 22.79
N LEU A 534 -18.93 -3.29 21.47
CA LEU A 534 -19.58 -2.15 20.83
C LEU A 534 -21.05 -2.47 20.56
N LEU A 535 -21.95 -1.63 21.08
CA LEU A 535 -23.40 -1.78 20.99
C LEU A 535 -24.02 -0.67 20.14
N ASP A 536 -24.75 -1.01 19.09
CA ASP A 536 -25.56 -0.07 18.30
C ASP A 536 -27.04 -0.35 18.57
N GLY A 537 -27.75 0.61 19.17
CA GLY A 537 -29.15 0.41 19.61
C GLY A 537 -29.33 -0.78 20.56
N GLY A 538 -28.32 -1.10 21.38
CA GLY A 538 -28.32 -2.25 22.30
C GLY A 538 -27.94 -3.59 21.65
N THR A 539 -27.75 -3.64 20.33
CA THR A 539 -27.30 -4.84 19.62
C THR A 539 -25.78 -4.81 19.45
N PRO A 540 -25.05 -5.86 19.87
CA PRO A 540 -23.60 -5.87 19.68
C PRO A 540 -23.24 -6.08 18.22
N TRP A 541 -22.29 -5.30 17.71
CA TRP A 541 -21.83 -5.41 16.31
C TRP A 541 -20.32 -5.66 16.18
N ALA A 542 -19.51 -5.23 17.16
CA ALA A 542 -18.07 -5.47 17.17
C ALA A 542 -17.48 -5.54 18.58
N ILE A 543 -16.22 -5.97 18.62
CA ILE A 543 -15.33 -5.89 19.79
C ILE A 543 -14.21 -4.93 19.45
N ALA A 544 -14.02 -3.92 20.27
CA ALA A 544 -12.91 -2.98 20.16
C ALA A 544 -11.82 -3.30 21.17
N LEU A 545 -10.57 -3.26 20.72
CA LEU A 545 -9.41 -3.12 21.60
C LEU A 545 -9.17 -1.63 21.80
N VAL A 546 -9.22 -1.17 23.04
CA VAL A 546 -9.32 0.26 23.37
C VAL A 546 -8.11 0.71 24.17
N ASP A 547 -7.60 1.91 23.85
CA ASP A 547 -6.52 2.55 24.60
C ASP A 547 -7.04 3.26 25.87
N GLN A 548 -6.13 3.89 26.63
CA GLN A 548 -6.50 4.60 27.87
C GLN A 548 -7.43 5.79 27.62
N ALA A 549 -7.39 6.38 26.42
CA ALA A 549 -8.21 7.52 26.04
C ALA A 549 -9.59 7.09 25.51
N GLY A 550 -9.90 5.79 25.43
CA GLY A 550 -11.16 5.30 24.86
C GLY A 550 -11.14 5.15 23.33
N ARG A 551 -9.99 5.34 22.66
CA ARG A 551 -9.87 5.22 21.20
C ARG A 551 -9.70 3.76 20.81
N TRP A 552 -10.35 3.34 19.71
CA TRP A 552 -10.25 1.98 19.22
C TRP A 552 -8.93 1.81 18.47
N ARG A 553 -8.12 0.84 18.89
CA ARG A 553 -6.88 0.45 18.21
C ARG A 553 -7.13 -0.68 17.21
N PHE A 554 -8.09 -1.55 17.54
CA PHE A 554 -8.66 -2.52 16.61
C PHE A 554 -10.17 -2.62 16.81
N VAL A 555 -10.89 -2.83 15.71
CA VAL A 555 -12.32 -3.19 15.73
C VAL A 555 -12.49 -4.51 15.01
N LEU A 556 -13.12 -5.46 15.68
CA LEU A 556 -13.25 -6.84 15.25
C LEU A 556 -14.74 -7.19 15.16
N PRO A 557 -15.27 -7.56 13.97
CA PRO A 557 -16.70 -7.84 13.81
C PRO A 557 -17.18 -8.95 14.74
N ILE A 558 -18.21 -8.69 15.55
CA ILE A 558 -18.63 -9.63 16.60
C ILE A 558 -19.14 -10.94 16.00
N ALA A 559 -19.84 -10.88 14.87
CA ALA A 559 -20.34 -12.06 14.16
C ALA A 559 -19.24 -13.03 13.74
N GLN A 560 -18.01 -12.54 13.55
CA GLN A 560 -16.85 -13.37 13.18
C GLN A 560 -16.04 -13.75 14.40
N TRP A 561 -15.84 -12.81 15.32
CA TRP A 561 -14.93 -12.96 16.45
C TRP A 561 -15.55 -13.58 17.70
N VAL A 562 -16.87 -13.52 17.85
CA VAL A 562 -17.65 -14.18 18.92
C VAL A 562 -18.94 -14.74 18.32
N PRO A 563 -18.84 -15.81 17.50
CA PRO A 563 -19.98 -16.31 16.75
C PRO A 563 -20.99 -17.10 17.57
N SER A 564 -20.58 -17.68 18.69
CA SER A 564 -21.46 -18.34 19.65
C SER A 564 -22.20 -17.35 20.56
N GLY A 565 -21.83 -16.06 20.53
CA GLY A 565 -22.25 -15.09 21.54
C GLY A 565 -21.57 -15.28 22.91
N ASP A 566 -20.77 -16.33 23.08
CA ASP A 566 -20.06 -16.64 24.32
C ASP A 566 -18.78 -15.81 24.44
N LEU A 567 -18.76 -14.89 25.40
CA LEU A 567 -17.64 -13.99 25.67
C LEU A 567 -16.61 -14.57 26.64
N THR A 568 -16.84 -15.75 27.23
CA THR A 568 -15.97 -16.32 28.28
C THR A 568 -14.52 -16.47 27.81
N GLY A 569 -14.30 -16.97 26.59
CA GLY A 569 -12.95 -17.12 26.03
C GLY A 569 -12.25 -15.77 25.79
N LEU A 570 -13.00 -14.74 25.42
CA LEU A 570 -12.47 -13.39 25.23
C LEU A 570 -12.19 -12.71 26.58
N ALA A 571 -13.07 -12.91 27.57
CA ALA A 571 -12.88 -12.43 28.93
C ALA A 571 -11.65 -13.07 29.58
N GLY A 572 -11.45 -14.38 29.42
CA GLY A 572 -10.23 -15.06 29.91
C GLY A 572 -8.96 -14.57 29.21
N PHE A 573 -9.03 -14.20 27.93
CA PHE A 573 -7.91 -13.52 27.25
C PHE A 573 -7.67 -12.12 27.81
N ALA A 574 -8.72 -11.34 28.03
CA ALA A 574 -8.63 -9.99 28.60
C ALA A 574 -8.01 -10.03 30.01
N GLU A 575 -8.49 -10.91 30.88
CA GLU A 575 -7.96 -11.13 32.23
C GLU A 575 -6.47 -11.50 32.20
N ALA A 576 -6.09 -12.49 31.37
CA ALA A 576 -4.70 -12.90 31.23
C ALA A 576 -3.79 -11.81 30.61
N ALA A 577 -4.38 -10.87 29.86
CA ALA A 577 -3.69 -9.71 29.30
C ALA A 577 -3.73 -8.46 30.21
N GLY A 578 -4.43 -8.52 31.35
CA GLY A 578 -4.62 -7.38 32.24
C GLY A 578 -5.50 -6.28 31.64
N LEU A 579 -6.46 -6.65 30.79
CA LEU A 579 -7.39 -5.75 30.12
C LEU A 579 -8.73 -5.69 30.86
N THR A 580 -9.30 -4.50 30.99
CA THR A 580 -10.67 -4.35 31.47
C THR A 580 -11.67 -4.74 30.38
N VAL A 581 -12.84 -5.23 30.78
CA VAL A 581 -13.92 -5.59 29.85
C VAL A 581 -15.12 -4.72 30.14
N ALA A 582 -15.67 -4.07 29.12
CA ALA A 582 -16.83 -3.18 29.28
C ALA A 582 -17.71 -3.18 28.02
N ASP A 583 -18.92 -2.65 28.17
CA ASP A 583 -19.80 -2.33 27.03
C ASP A 583 -19.68 -0.85 26.69
N MET A 584 -19.68 -0.53 25.39
CA MET A 584 -19.63 0.85 24.92
C MET A 584 -20.71 1.07 23.86
N PRO A 585 -21.64 2.03 24.06
CA PRO A 585 -22.58 2.42 23.01
C PRO A 585 -21.80 3.08 21.88
N ALA A 586 -21.92 2.52 20.67
CA ALA A 586 -21.18 2.95 19.51
C ALA A 586 -21.94 2.58 18.22
N ARG A 587 -22.15 3.56 17.35
CA ARG A 587 -22.77 3.36 16.04
C ARG A 587 -21.89 2.47 15.17
N GLN A 588 -22.51 1.58 14.40
CA GLN A 588 -21.80 0.78 13.41
C GLN A 588 -21.22 1.67 12.30
N LEU A 589 -19.92 1.52 12.05
CA LEU A 589 -19.21 2.23 10.97
C LEU A 589 -19.08 1.33 9.74
N PRO A 590 -19.38 1.85 8.52
CA PRO A 590 -19.13 1.11 7.30
C PRO A 590 -17.62 1.01 7.05
N VAL A 591 -17.13 -0.19 6.79
CA VAL A 591 -15.71 -0.45 6.49
C VAL A 591 -15.61 -1.11 5.13
N THR A 592 -14.77 -0.56 4.26
CA THR A 592 -14.60 -1.03 2.89
C THR A 592 -13.42 -1.98 2.78
N GLU A 593 -12.30 -1.68 3.44
CA GLU A 593 -11.11 -2.52 3.38
C GLU A 593 -10.50 -2.79 4.76
N ASP A 594 -10.88 -3.91 5.37
CA ASP A 594 -10.25 -4.42 6.59
C ASP A 594 -9.59 -5.78 6.36
N VAL A 595 -8.32 -5.90 6.74
CA VAL A 595 -7.54 -7.14 6.62
C VAL A 595 -8.01 -8.20 7.63
N PHE A 596 -8.71 -7.80 8.69
CA PHE A 596 -9.22 -8.68 9.74
C PHE A 596 -10.68 -9.09 9.54
N ASP A 597 -11.40 -8.45 8.61
CA ASP A 597 -12.72 -8.88 8.17
C ASP A 597 -12.60 -9.83 6.96
N GLU A 598 -13.01 -11.09 7.15
CA GLU A 598 -12.95 -12.10 6.09
C GLU A 598 -13.73 -11.73 4.82
N ARG A 599 -14.76 -10.88 4.95
CA ARG A 599 -15.62 -10.44 3.85
C ARG A 599 -14.93 -9.40 2.97
N SER A 600 -13.86 -8.78 3.46
CA SER A 600 -13.14 -7.75 2.73
C SER A 600 -12.17 -8.32 1.69
N ALA A 601 -12.01 -7.62 0.57
CA ALA A 601 -11.00 -7.93 -0.43
C ALA A 601 -9.57 -7.86 0.15
N ALA A 602 -9.34 -7.00 1.16
CA ALA A 602 -8.04 -6.83 1.79
C ALA A 602 -7.60 -8.03 2.65
N ALA A 603 -8.55 -8.85 3.10
CA ALA A 603 -8.30 -10.07 3.85
C ALA A 603 -7.85 -11.25 2.97
N GLN A 604 -7.84 -11.09 1.64
CA GLN A 604 -7.42 -12.16 0.73
C GLN A 604 -5.94 -12.53 0.91
N PRO A 605 -5.61 -13.83 0.78
CA PRO A 605 -4.24 -14.30 0.97
C PRO A 605 -3.30 -13.67 -0.06
N ARG A 606 -2.28 -12.96 0.43
CA ARG A 606 -1.14 -12.57 -0.40
C ARG A 606 -0.39 -13.85 -0.83
N PRO A 607 -0.04 -14.02 -2.12
CA PRO A 607 0.57 -15.26 -2.59
C PRO A 607 1.85 -15.56 -1.79
N SER A 608 1.86 -16.71 -1.14
CA SER A 608 2.97 -17.20 -0.33
C SER A 608 3.82 -18.17 -1.16
N GLY A 609 5.09 -17.82 -1.34
CA GLY A 609 6.08 -18.65 -2.03
C GLY A 609 6.02 -18.61 -3.56
N PRO A 610 6.74 -19.54 -4.22
CA PRO A 610 6.88 -19.51 -5.67
C PRO A 610 5.53 -19.60 -6.39
N PRO A 611 5.26 -18.78 -7.43
CA PRO A 611 4.05 -18.85 -8.25
C PRO A 611 3.88 -20.22 -8.90
N THR A 612 2.66 -20.77 -8.75
CA THR A 612 2.25 -22.08 -9.29
C THR A 612 2.56 -22.20 -10.79
N ARG A 613 2.18 -21.20 -11.57
CA ARG A 613 2.28 -21.24 -13.05
C ARG A 613 3.72 -21.38 -13.55
N GLY A 614 4.67 -20.64 -12.97
CA GLY A 614 6.08 -20.73 -13.38
C GLY A 614 6.68 -22.11 -13.09
N MET A 615 6.32 -22.70 -11.96
CA MET A 615 6.74 -24.05 -11.59
C MET A 615 6.13 -25.13 -12.49
N VAL A 616 4.84 -25.02 -12.81
CA VAL A 616 4.18 -25.93 -13.76
C VAL A 616 4.82 -25.85 -15.15
N ILE A 617 5.19 -24.66 -15.61
CA ILE A 617 5.88 -24.49 -16.90
C ILE A 617 7.26 -25.16 -16.90
N LEU A 618 8.03 -25.06 -15.81
CA LEU A 618 9.30 -25.79 -15.69
C LEU A 618 9.10 -27.31 -15.72
N ALA A 619 8.05 -27.81 -15.07
CA ALA A 619 7.69 -29.22 -15.11
C ALA A 619 7.31 -29.66 -16.53
N LEU A 620 6.54 -28.86 -17.26
CA LEU A 620 6.19 -29.13 -18.67
C LEU A 620 7.43 -29.22 -19.56
N TRP A 621 8.42 -28.35 -19.37
CA TRP A 621 9.70 -28.46 -20.09
C TRP A 621 10.42 -29.77 -19.79
N CYS A 622 10.45 -30.21 -18.53
CA CYS A 622 11.04 -31.50 -18.15
C CYS A 622 10.29 -32.65 -18.83
N LEU A 623 8.95 -32.65 -18.77
CA LEU A 623 8.09 -33.69 -19.34
C LEU A 623 8.16 -33.77 -20.87
N MET A 624 8.37 -32.65 -21.56
CA MET A 624 8.56 -32.65 -23.03
C MET A 624 9.84 -33.38 -23.46
N VAL A 625 10.90 -33.37 -22.63
CA VAL A 625 12.19 -33.99 -22.94
C VAL A 625 12.24 -35.47 -22.55
N VAL A 626 11.41 -35.90 -21.58
CA VAL A 626 11.28 -37.30 -21.12
C VAL A 626 11.15 -38.33 -22.26
N PRO A 627 10.17 -38.23 -23.21
CA PRO A 627 10.01 -39.22 -24.28
C PRO A 627 11.25 -39.33 -25.17
N LEU A 628 11.97 -38.22 -25.36
CA LEU A 628 13.21 -38.22 -26.12
C LEU A 628 14.32 -38.93 -25.35
N THR A 629 14.43 -38.77 -24.02
CA THR A 629 15.49 -39.43 -23.24
C THR A 629 15.28 -40.91 -22.98
N LEU A 630 14.04 -41.39 -23.08
CA LEU A 630 13.65 -42.79 -22.80
C LEU A 630 14.40 -43.81 -23.66
N ALA A 631 14.69 -43.45 -24.92
CA ALA A 631 15.45 -44.31 -25.83
C ALA A 631 16.98 -44.23 -25.66
N GLY A 632 17.49 -43.31 -24.81
CA GLY A 632 18.92 -43.07 -24.61
C GLY A 632 19.44 -43.48 -23.23
N SER A 633 18.86 -42.93 -22.15
CA SER A 633 19.33 -43.19 -20.79
C SER A 633 18.20 -43.17 -19.77
N ARG A 634 18.02 -44.30 -19.07
CA ARG A 634 17.06 -44.44 -17.97
C ARG A 634 17.32 -43.47 -16.83
N TRP A 635 18.60 -43.16 -16.56
CA TRP A 635 18.99 -42.25 -15.49
C TRP A 635 18.65 -40.79 -15.82
N ALA A 636 18.88 -40.36 -17.07
CA ALA A 636 18.48 -39.04 -17.55
C ALA A 636 16.95 -38.85 -17.50
N THR A 637 16.20 -39.87 -17.93
CA THR A 637 14.73 -39.89 -17.82
C THR A 637 14.27 -39.78 -16.37
N PHE A 638 14.86 -40.56 -15.46
CA PHE A 638 14.52 -40.49 -14.04
C PHE A 638 14.82 -39.12 -13.44
N ALA A 639 15.97 -38.52 -13.75
CA ALA A 639 16.35 -37.20 -13.27
C ALA A 639 15.36 -36.11 -13.72
N LEU A 640 14.93 -36.12 -14.98
CA LEU A 640 13.92 -35.18 -15.49
C LEU A 640 12.55 -35.38 -14.84
N LEU A 641 12.13 -36.62 -14.59
CA LEU A 641 10.90 -36.93 -13.86
C LEU A 641 10.98 -36.45 -12.41
N ALA A 642 12.13 -36.63 -11.74
CA ALA A 642 12.35 -36.13 -10.39
C ALA A 642 12.31 -34.59 -10.34
N LEU A 643 12.90 -33.90 -11.32
CA LEU A 643 12.81 -32.44 -11.43
C LEU A 643 11.37 -31.96 -11.68
N ALA A 644 10.61 -32.64 -12.55
CA ALA A 644 9.21 -32.35 -12.78
C ALA A 644 8.37 -32.55 -11.49
N ALA A 645 8.63 -33.61 -10.74
CA ALA A 645 8.02 -33.87 -9.45
C ALA A 645 8.36 -32.76 -8.42
N LEU A 646 9.63 -32.37 -8.30
CA LEU A 646 10.07 -31.31 -7.39
C LEU A 646 9.44 -29.94 -7.71
N ALA A 647 9.18 -29.67 -9.00
CA ALA A 647 8.49 -28.46 -9.42
C ALA A 647 6.97 -28.50 -9.09
N THR A 648 6.33 -29.67 -9.23
CA THR A 648 4.86 -29.81 -9.14
C THR A 648 4.34 -30.22 -7.77
N VAL A 649 5.02 -31.12 -7.06
CA VAL A 649 4.59 -31.65 -5.75
C VAL A 649 4.32 -30.53 -4.74
N PRO A 650 5.17 -29.50 -4.58
CA PRO A 650 4.87 -28.42 -3.65
C PRO A 650 3.70 -27.52 -4.11
N VAL A 651 3.47 -27.40 -5.43
CA VAL A 651 2.29 -26.72 -5.98
C VAL A 651 1.02 -27.49 -5.65
N VAL A 652 1.04 -28.81 -5.85
CA VAL A 652 -0.06 -29.73 -5.53
C VAL A 652 -0.28 -29.77 -4.03
N ALA A 653 0.77 -29.84 -3.21
CA ALA A 653 0.67 -29.79 -1.76
C ALA A 653 0.09 -28.47 -1.26
N ARG A 654 0.49 -27.33 -1.84
CA ARG A 654 -0.12 -26.03 -1.52
C ARG A 654 -1.60 -25.99 -1.95
N TRP A 655 -1.92 -26.47 -3.14
CA TRP A 655 -3.30 -26.52 -3.64
C TRP A 655 -4.18 -27.45 -2.79
N LEU A 656 -3.68 -28.65 -2.48
CA LEU A 656 -4.31 -29.60 -1.57
C LEU A 656 -4.43 -29.01 -0.17
N TRP A 657 -3.43 -28.29 0.35
CA TRP A 657 -3.53 -27.62 1.64
C TRP A 657 -4.65 -26.57 1.64
N HIS A 658 -4.74 -25.74 0.60
CA HIS A 658 -5.84 -24.79 0.44
C HIS A 658 -7.19 -25.48 0.27
N LEU A 659 -7.25 -26.58 -0.48
CA LEU A 659 -8.47 -27.37 -0.67
C LEU A 659 -8.88 -28.14 0.56
N LEU A 660 -7.97 -28.75 1.31
CA LEU A 660 -8.24 -29.50 2.54
C LEU A 660 -8.72 -28.54 3.62
N LEU A 661 -8.09 -27.37 3.73
CA LEU A 661 -8.62 -26.27 4.53
C LEU A 661 -10.03 -25.86 4.06
N ALA A 662 -10.33 -25.92 2.76
CA ALA A 662 -11.67 -25.68 2.22
C ALA A 662 -12.63 -26.89 2.32
N ARG A 663 -12.16 -28.14 2.48
CA ARG A 663 -12.95 -29.39 2.34
C ARG A 663 -13.15 -30.22 3.60
N THR A 664 -12.46 -30.01 4.72
CA THR A 664 -12.84 -30.64 6.01
C THR A 664 -14.15 -30.07 6.58
N THR A 665 -15.23 -30.27 5.83
CA THR A 665 -16.64 -29.90 6.08
C THR A 665 -17.23 -30.60 7.26
#